data_AF-A0AA47P0I9-F1
#
_entry.id   AF-A0AA47P0I9-F1
#
_cell.length_a   1.000
_cell.length_b   1.000
_cell.length_c   1.000
_cell.angle_alpha   90.00
_cell.angle_beta   90.00
_cell.angle_gamma   90.00
#
_symmetry.space_group_name_H-M   'P 1'
#
loop_
_entity.id
_entity.type
_entity.pdbx_description
1 polymer ?
#
loop_
_entity_poly.entity_id
_entity_poly.type
_entity_poly.pdbx_seq_one_letter_code
_entity_poly.pdbx_strand_id
1 'polypeptide(L)'
;MATVNNSHFQFGLKYRLMSPLLISSFETGELAEPAAAAAIRVFKALEVLPIRYATGTVVKKAEFNCKENNSAHHTSDITKDELIVRRGQSFLLTLEMNQPFRQGEALFVTVETGSHPSGERGTWSRFGNPSPLYAARPKAQWRYDVHPSSVFSRGQVILAVTPPADAPVGKYSLSVTTEGKETSLGNLMVLFNPWCSEDWVYLPDEKERQEYVMNEHGVIFQGSSRHIRGLAWDYGQFEEDMVDICMKMLDINPKHLRDPADDVSARCNPIYVSRVVSAMINCNDDRGVLLGSWKAPYRGGLRPTHWTGSHDILQRWMRLNHHPVKYGQCWVFAGVMCSVLRLLGIPCRVVTNFQSAHDTDKTLTIDHYYTNDGRQPSKGTDSIWNFHVWVEAWMRRPDLDIKGQYDGWQVLDPTPQERSNHDLTGRGVFCCGPAPVAAVLQGRTDRKYDIPFVFAEVNADCVSWLVAADGSKRRLRCDSSTVGQNISTKSVGSDQRNDITHSYKHREGSQMEREAFRDAVDGLNPRRPGCGNPDPGEVKMSFQEEEEPQTGRDVRLALKMNSQDMVGQTFIINISTQAMSYTGVPVCNLHTLQETVTLPRGKELSVAVVIPFSVYSKHMLMFDSLKVTAVAMDQKNPELVYMTESDIVLQDPPISVKPNAKADRLLITRSLNGPSGAEEYLRLWFTCMLRYLGASPFCSAIRNLSLLGEARLYATVEAEVVFVNPLNETLRDCCLTIEGSGLLRSAQEQQ
;
A
#
# COMPACT_ATOMS: atom_id res chain seq x y z
N MET A 1 -19.53 -22.69 12.94
CA MET A 1 -19.16 -23.67 13.99
C MET A 1 -18.91 -25.04 13.35
N ALA A 2 -17.91 -25.13 12.46
CA ALA A 2 -17.33 -26.42 12.11
C ALA A 2 -16.38 -26.90 13.24
N THR A 3 -16.29 -28.22 13.45
CA THR A 3 -15.28 -28.85 14.32
C THR A 3 -14.61 -29.96 13.52
N VAL A 4 -13.32 -29.83 13.23
CA VAL A 4 -12.63 -30.68 12.26
C VAL A 4 -11.90 -31.84 12.96
N ASN A 5 -12.56 -32.99 13.07
CA ASN A 5 -11.98 -34.25 13.55
C ASN A 5 -12.59 -35.46 12.80
N ASN A 6 -11.86 -36.03 11.83
CA ASN A 6 -11.95 -37.42 11.29
C ASN A 6 -13.34 -38.13 11.22
N SER A 7 -14.44 -37.41 11.06
CA SER A 7 -15.79 -38.00 11.04
C SER A 7 -16.79 -37.09 10.32
N HIS A 8 -17.63 -37.71 9.49
CA HIS A 8 -18.43 -37.03 8.47
C HIS A 8 -19.48 -36.06 9.01
N PHE A 9 -19.60 -34.90 8.36
CA PHE A 9 -20.79 -34.06 8.41
C PHE A 9 -21.20 -33.61 7.01
N GLN A 10 -22.51 -33.47 6.78
CA GLN A 10 -23.09 -33.11 5.49
C GLN A 10 -24.26 -32.14 5.71
N PHE A 11 -24.22 -30.97 5.09
CA PHE A 11 -25.33 -30.02 5.08
C PHE A 11 -25.64 -29.58 3.65
N GLY A 12 -26.91 -29.41 3.33
CA GLY A 12 -27.38 -28.89 2.06
C GLY A 12 -28.68 -28.11 2.24
N LEU A 13 -28.64 -26.79 2.04
CA LEU A 13 -29.79 -25.90 2.15
C LEU A 13 -30.13 -25.31 0.78
N LYS A 14 -31.27 -25.73 0.21
CA LYS A 14 -31.82 -25.14 -1.00
C LYS A 14 -32.56 -23.84 -0.66
N TYR A 15 -31.96 -22.69 -0.95
CA TYR A 15 -32.70 -21.44 -1.01
C TYR A 15 -33.49 -21.35 -2.32
N ARG A 16 -34.81 -21.25 -2.22
CA ARG A 16 -35.72 -21.02 -3.35
C ARG A 16 -36.06 -19.53 -3.40
N LEU A 17 -35.58 -18.83 -4.42
CA LEU A 17 -35.94 -17.43 -4.66
C LEU A 17 -37.47 -17.32 -4.83
N MET A 18 -38.11 -16.60 -3.91
CA MET A 18 -39.49 -16.12 -4.04
C MET A 18 -39.46 -14.70 -4.60
N SER A 19 -40.35 -14.37 -5.53
CA SER A 19 -40.49 -13.01 -6.06
C SER A 19 -41.21 -12.09 -5.07
N PRO A 20 -40.86 -10.78 -5.01
CA PRO A 20 -41.59 -9.83 -4.19
C PRO A 20 -42.95 -9.47 -4.83
N LEU A 21 -44.04 -9.77 -4.13
CA LEU A 21 -45.38 -9.26 -4.43
C LEU A 21 -45.94 -8.48 -3.22
N LEU A 22 -45.87 -7.15 -3.33
CA LEU A 22 -46.95 -6.20 -3.04
C LEU A 22 -48.15 -6.69 -2.20
N ILE A 23 -48.36 -6.11 -1.00
CA ILE A 23 -49.55 -5.27 -0.59
C ILE A 23 -49.77 -5.22 0.94
N SER A 24 -49.95 -3.98 1.47
CA SER A 24 -50.58 -3.61 2.76
C SER A 24 -49.85 -4.04 4.06
N SER A 25 -50.15 -3.47 5.25
CA SER A 25 -51.24 -2.56 5.68
C SER A 25 -50.81 -1.63 6.83
N PHE A 26 -51.35 -0.38 6.86
CA PHE A 26 -51.84 0.47 7.99
C PHE A 26 -51.22 0.37 9.42
N GLU A 27 -51.29 1.35 10.34
CA GLU A 27 -52.08 2.59 10.56
C GLU A 27 -51.27 3.50 11.53
N THR A 28 -51.52 4.77 11.86
CA THR A 28 -52.51 5.83 11.53
C THR A 28 -51.74 7.05 10.97
N GLY A 29 -52.26 8.23 10.62
CA GLY A 29 -53.57 8.91 10.49
C GLY A 29 -53.19 10.40 10.20
N GLU A 30 -53.97 11.33 9.68
CA GLU A 30 -55.35 11.51 9.20
C GLU A 30 -55.45 13.04 8.90
N LEU A 31 -56.56 13.52 8.32
CA LEU A 31 -56.85 14.94 7.99
C LEU A 31 -56.05 15.56 6.81
N ALA A 32 -56.66 16.24 5.83
CA ALA A 32 -58.05 16.18 5.36
C ALA A 32 -58.11 16.73 3.91
N GLU A 33 -58.85 16.06 3.03
CA GLU A 33 -59.41 16.63 1.79
C GLU A 33 -60.96 16.62 1.95
N PRO A 34 -61.75 17.45 1.23
CA PRO A 34 -61.97 17.19 -0.20
C PRO A 34 -62.12 18.43 -1.10
N ALA A 35 -61.91 18.27 -2.42
CA ALA A 35 -62.85 18.73 -3.47
C ALA A 35 -62.34 18.47 -4.91
N ALA A 36 -62.33 17.21 -5.35
CA ALA A 36 -62.06 16.87 -6.74
C ALA A 36 -63.28 17.06 -7.68
N ALA A 37 -62.99 17.17 -8.97
CA ALA A 37 -63.88 16.93 -10.13
C ALA A 37 -65.08 17.87 -10.40
N ALA A 38 -64.86 18.82 -11.31
CA ALA A 38 -65.84 19.20 -12.33
C ALA A 38 -65.21 19.01 -13.72
N ALA A 39 -65.84 18.22 -14.60
CA ALA A 39 -65.18 17.69 -15.80
C ALA A 39 -65.52 18.43 -17.10
N ILE A 40 -64.49 18.59 -17.95
CA ILE A 40 -64.51 18.48 -19.43
C ILE A 40 -65.82 18.89 -20.13
N ARG A 41 -65.82 20.01 -20.88
CA ARG A 41 -66.37 20.06 -22.25
C ARG A 41 -66.03 21.32 -23.07
N VAL A 42 -65.67 21.08 -24.33
CA VAL A 42 -65.85 21.93 -25.53
C VAL A 42 -64.94 23.16 -25.74
N PHE A 43 -64.12 23.04 -26.80
CA PHE A 43 -63.46 24.09 -27.61
C PHE A 43 -64.39 25.31 -27.91
N LYS A 44 -63.91 26.52 -28.23
CA LYS A 44 -63.04 26.80 -29.38
C LYS A 44 -62.56 28.27 -29.40
N ALA A 45 -61.43 28.49 -30.10
CA ALA A 45 -61.01 29.74 -30.74
C ALA A 45 -60.95 31.04 -29.89
N LEU A 46 -59.73 31.40 -29.50
CA LEU A 46 -59.20 32.75 -29.73
C LEU A 46 -57.72 32.64 -30.05
N GLU A 47 -57.31 33.12 -31.22
CA GLU A 47 -55.90 33.13 -31.64
C GLU A 47 -55.17 34.31 -30.99
N VAL A 48 -54.37 34.02 -29.96
CA VAL A 48 -53.34 34.93 -29.47
C VAL A 48 -52.00 34.28 -29.78
N LEU A 49 -51.23 34.90 -30.69
CA LEU A 49 -49.90 34.42 -31.09
C LEU A 49 -48.99 34.32 -29.86
N PRO A 50 -48.53 33.11 -29.46
CA PRO A 50 -47.45 33.03 -28.50
C PRO A 50 -46.17 33.51 -29.19
N ILE A 51 -45.67 34.68 -28.78
CA ILE A 51 -44.32 35.11 -29.14
C ILE A 51 -43.37 34.03 -28.62
N ARG A 52 -42.86 33.20 -29.53
CA ARG A 52 -41.88 32.16 -29.21
C ARG A 52 -40.55 32.82 -28.87
N TYR A 53 -40.39 33.22 -27.61
CA TYR A 53 -39.08 33.34 -27.00
C TYR A 53 -38.44 31.95 -27.01
N ALA A 54 -37.74 31.65 -28.10
CA ALA A 54 -37.02 30.41 -28.28
C ALA A 54 -35.74 30.44 -27.43
N THR A 55 -35.90 30.27 -26.12
CA THR A 55 -34.82 30.01 -25.15
C THR A 55 -34.27 28.59 -25.31
N GLY A 56 -34.03 28.18 -26.56
CA GLY A 56 -33.27 26.99 -26.88
C GLY A 56 -31.78 27.27 -26.71
N THR A 57 -31.08 26.31 -26.11
CA THR A 57 -29.63 26.16 -26.21
C THR A 57 -29.23 26.04 -27.68
N VAL A 58 -28.05 26.54 -28.05
CA VAL A 58 -27.54 26.37 -29.43
C VAL A 58 -27.11 24.93 -29.64
N VAL A 59 -26.50 24.34 -28.61
CA VAL A 59 -26.19 22.91 -28.55
C VAL A 59 -27.47 22.13 -28.24
N LYS A 60 -27.74 21.13 -29.08
CA LYS A 60 -28.84 20.16 -28.98
C LYS A 60 -28.46 18.96 -28.12
N LYS A 61 -27.21 18.50 -28.25
CA LYS A 61 -26.64 17.32 -27.58
C LYS A 61 -25.13 17.45 -27.51
N ALA A 62 -24.51 16.89 -26.47
CA ALA A 62 -23.09 16.62 -26.45
C ALA A 62 -22.84 15.13 -26.15
N GLU A 63 -21.78 14.58 -26.73
CA GLU A 63 -21.35 13.20 -26.51
C GLU A 63 -19.85 13.22 -26.16
N PHE A 64 -19.54 12.68 -24.98
CA PHE A 64 -18.16 12.56 -24.48
C PHE A 64 -17.41 11.35 -25.04
N ASN A 65 -18.00 10.61 -25.99
CA ASN A 65 -17.40 9.45 -26.68
C ASN A 65 -16.69 8.46 -25.72
N CYS A 66 -17.25 8.23 -24.52
CA CYS A 66 -16.54 7.70 -23.35
C CYS A 66 -15.79 6.38 -23.63
N LYS A 67 -16.35 5.48 -24.44
CA LYS A 67 -15.73 4.19 -24.76
C LYS A 67 -14.44 4.34 -25.58
N GLU A 68 -14.46 5.19 -26.62
CA GLU A 68 -13.28 5.45 -27.45
C GLU A 68 -12.22 6.23 -26.66
N ASN A 69 -12.65 7.28 -25.95
CA ASN A 69 -11.75 8.10 -25.15
C ASN A 69 -11.12 7.31 -23.99
N ASN A 70 -11.90 6.58 -23.18
CA ASN A 70 -11.35 5.84 -22.05
C ASN A 70 -10.41 4.71 -22.49
N SER A 71 -10.66 4.08 -23.66
CA SER A 71 -9.70 3.13 -24.25
C SER A 71 -8.41 3.83 -24.70
N ALA A 72 -8.49 4.98 -25.38
CA ALA A 72 -7.31 5.73 -25.80
C ALA A 72 -6.50 6.31 -24.61
N HIS A 73 -7.16 6.57 -23.47
CA HIS A 73 -6.57 7.13 -22.26
C HIS A 73 -6.14 6.07 -21.22
N HIS A 74 -6.28 4.78 -21.52
CA HIS A 74 -5.95 3.68 -20.59
C HIS A 74 -6.73 3.79 -19.26
N THR A 75 -8.05 3.98 -19.36
CA THR A 75 -9.01 4.15 -18.25
C THR A 75 -10.31 3.36 -18.46
N SER A 76 -10.41 2.57 -19.54
CA SER A 76 -11.59 1.77 -19.91
C SER A 76 -11.97 0.68 -18.90
N ASP A 77 -11.05 0.31 -18.03
CA ASP A 77 -11.24 -0.75 -17.03
C ASP A 77 -11.91 -0.21 -15.76
N ILE A 78 -11.74 1.10 -15.48
CA ILE A 78 -12.41 1.83 -14.39
C ILE A 78 -13.90 2.03 -14.72
N THR A 79 -14.21 2.47 -15.95
CA THR A 79 -15.59 2.72 -16.40
C THR A 79 -15.66 2.86 -17.91
N LYS A 80 -16.85 2.58 -18.46
CA LYS A 80 -17.17 2.69 -19.89
C LYS A 80 -18.31 3.67 -20.17
N ASP A 81 -18.84 4.31 -19.13
CA ASP A 81 -20.02 5.18 -19.17
C ASP A 81 -19.70 6.64 -18.78
N GLU A 82 -18.85 6.87 -17.76
CA GLU A 82 -18.31 8.20 -17.46
C GLU A 82 -17.00 8.48 -18.23
N LEU A 83 -16.69 9.75 -18.50
CA LEU A 83 -15.44 10.14 -19.16
C LEU A 83 -14.31 10.30 -18.14
N ILE A 84 -13.26 9.47 -18.26
CA ILE A 84 -12.04 9.56 -17.45
C ILE A 84 -10.84 9.69 -18.39
N VAL A 85 -10.17 10.84 -18.35
CA VAL A 85 -9.01 11.15 -19.20
C VAL A 85 -7.74 11.31 -18.38
N ARG A 86 -6.60 11.15 -19.03
CA ARG A 86 -5.29 11.48 -18.49
C ARG A 86 -4.81 12.80 -19.09
N ARG A 87 -4.20 13.64 -18.26
CA ARG A 87 -3.76 14.99 -18.65
C ARG A 87 -2.67 14.97 -19.74
N GLY A 88 -2.48 16.08 -20.46
CA GLY A 88 -1.51 16.17 -21.56
C GLY A 88 -1.88 15.38 -22.83
N GLN A 89 -3.07 14.79 -22.91
CA GLN A 89 -3.54 13.99 -24.05
C GLN A 89 -4.95 14.43 -24.47
N SER A 90 -5.22 14.45 -25.77
CA SER A 90 -6.52 14.89 -26.30
C SER A 90 -7.62 13.84 -26.15
N PHE A 91 -8.87 14.28 -25.98
CA PHE A 91 -10.08 13.46 -26.05
C PHE A 91 -11.09 14.07 -27.03
N LEU A 92 -11.95 13.24 -27.63
CA LEU A 92 -12.97 13.67 -28.59
C LEU A 92 -14.28 14.06 -27.88
N LEU A 93 -14.73 15.29 -28.08
CA LEU A 93 -16.04 15.80 -27.66
C LEU A 93 -16.89 16.12 -28.89
N THR A 94 -17.99 15.39 -29.08
CA THR A 94 -18.92 15.62 -30.19
C THR A 94 -20.06 16.53 -29.74
N LEU A 95 -20.31 17.62 -30.47
CA LEU A 95 -21.42 18.55 -30.24
C LEU A 95 -22.39 18.48 -31.42
N GLU A 96 -23.67 18.19 -31.14
CA GLU A 96 -24.75 18.44 -32.08
C GLU A 96 -25.32 19.84 -31.85
N MET A 97 -25.28 20.68 -32.88
CA MET A 97 -25.88 22.02 -32.89
C MET A 97 -27.32 21.97 -33.42
N ASN A 98 -28.17 22.91 -33.00
CA ASN A 98 -29.55 23.04 -33.50
C ASN A 98 -29.65 23.62 -34.92
N GLN A 99 -28.53 24.06 -35.52
CA GLN A 99 -28.40 24.58 -36.88
C GLN A 99 -27.03 24.19 -37.47
N PRO A 100 -26.82 24.26 -38.80
CA PRO A 100 -25.49 24.14 -39.41
C PRO A 100 -24.52 25.19 -38.85
N PHE A 101 -23.37 24.74 -38.35
CA PHE A 101 -22.35 25.60 -37.73
C PHE A 101 -21.29 26.02 -38.75
N ARG A 102 -20.69 27.21 -38.60
CA ARG A 102 -19.59 27.69 -39.45
C ARG A 102 -18.29 27.74 -38.66
N GLN A 103 -17.19 27.28 -39.25
CA GLN A 103 -15.89 27.19 -38.56
C GLN A 103 -15.36 28.51 -37.96
N GLY A 104 -15.80 29.67 -38.48
CA GLY A 104 -15.47 31.00 -37.95
C GLY A 104 -16.47 31.57 -36.92
N GLU A 105 -17.51 30.84 -36.54
CA GLU A 105 -18.44 31.25 -35.47
C GLU A 105 -17.80 31.07 -34.08
N ALA A 106 -18.22 31.92 -33.15
CA ALA A 106 -17.65 31.95 -31.81
C ALA A 106 -18.05 30.71 -31.01
N LEU A 107 -17.06 29.90 -30.60
CA LEU A 107 -17.25 28.73 -29.75
C LEU A 107 -16.15 28.72 -28.70
N PHE A 108 -16.54 28.71 -27.43
CA PHE A 108 -15.63 28.61 -26.29
C PHE A 108 -16.04 27.42 -25.43
N VAL A 109 -15.10 26.57 -25.05
CA VAL A 109 -15.27 25.60 -23.97
C VAL A 109 -14.74 26.22 -22.68
N THR A 110 -15.48 26.09 -21.58
CA THR A 110 -14.99 26.41 -20.23
C THR A 110 -14.87 25.11 -19.43
N VAL A 111 -13.80 24.96 -18.66
CA VAL A 111 -13.59 23.86 -17.72
C VAL A 111 -13.21 24.38 -16.35
N GLU A 112 -13.75 23.77 -15.31
CA GLU A 112 -13.65 24.25 -13.93
C GLU A 112 -13.46 23.07 -12.96
N THR A 113 -12.67 23.24 -11.90
CA THR A 113 -12.51 22.22 -10.84
C THR A 113 -12.38 22.86 -9.45
N GLY A 114 -12.78 22.11 -8.42
CA GLY A 114 -12.88 22.58 -7.04
C GLY A 114 -14.02 23.58 -6.80
N SER A 115 -14.21 23.98 -5.55
CA SER A 115 -15.27 24.92 -5.14
C SER A 115 -14.97 26.39 -5.41
N HIS A 116 -13.74 26.70 -5.85
CA HIS A 116 -13.23 28.06 -6.07
C HIS A 116 -12.34 28.08 -7.33
N PRO A 117 -12.92 27.89 -8.53
CA PRO A 117 -12.15 27.83 -9.78
C PRO A 117 -11.50 29.18 -10.12
N SER A 118 -10.23 29.18 -10.52
CA SER A 118 -9.47 30.38 -10.92
C SER A 118 -8.39 30.06 -11.96
N GLY A 119 -8.27 30.93 -12.98
CA GLY A 119 -7.28 30.78 -14.05
C GLY A 119 -5.84 30.97 -13.58
N GLU A 120 -5.64 31.81 -12.56
CA GLU A 120 -4.33 32.01 -11.92
C GLU A 120 -3.91 30.76 -11.11
N ARG A 121 -4.88 30.06 -10.50
CA ARG A 121 -4.65 28.80 -9.77
C ARG A 121 -4.64 27.56 -10.69
N GLY A 122 -5.00 27.70 -11.97
CA GLY A 122 -5.07 26.60 -12.93
C GLY A 122 -6.29 25.69 -12.74
N THR A 123 -7.26 26.13 -11.93
CA THR A 123 -8.51 25.42 -11.63
C THR A 123 -9.69 25.92 -12.48
N TRP A 124 -9.44 26.84 -13.41
CA TRP A 124 -10.37 27.34 -14.41
C TRP A 124 -9.65 27.54 -15.75
N SER A 125 -10.29 27.21 -16.87
CA SER A 125 -9.76 27.51 -18.21
C SER A 125 -10.91 27.71 -19.19
N ARG A 126 -10.96 28.85 -19.90
CA ARG A 126 -11.87 29.08 -21.03
C ARG A 126 -11.09 29.29 -22.31
N PHE A 127 -11.36 28.50 -23.33
CA PHE A 127 -10.57 28.40 -24.56
C PHE A 127 -11.45 28.14 -25.78
N GLY A 128 -11.00 28.52 -26.97
CA GLY A 128 -11.72 28.25 -28.22
C GLY A 128 -11.44 29.24 -29.34
N ASN A 129 -12.42 29.43 -30.23
CA ASN A 129 -12.30 30.26 -31.43
C ASN A 129 -13.26 31.49 -31.37
N PRO A 130 -12.78 32.72 -31.63
CA PRO A 130 -11.37 33.13 -31.65
C PRO A 130 -10.72 32.96 -30.27
N SER A 131 -9.40 32.74 -30.25
CA SER A 131 -8.64 32.56 -28.99
C SER A 131 -8.94 33.69 -28.00
N PRO A 132 -9.46 33.41 -26.79
CA PRO A 132 -9.85 34.45 -25.86
C PRO A 132 -8.63 35.24 -25.37
N LEU A 133 -8.82 36.55 -25.20
CA LEU A 133 -7.81 37.45 -24.66
C LEU A 133 -7.83 37.37 -23.13
N TYR A 134 -6.78 36.78 -22.53
CA TYR A 134 -6.59 36.74 -21.09
C TYR A 134 -5.77 37.97 -20.62
N ALA A 135 -6.13 38.54 -19.47
CA ALA A 135 -5.37 39.65 -18.87
C ALA A 135 -3.99 39.22 -18.30
N ALA A 136 -3.86 37.95 -17.93
CA ALA A 136 -2.63 37.27 -17.54
C ALA A 136 -2.62 35.86 -18.13
N ARG A 137 -1.46 35.22 -18.28
CA ARG A 137 -1.40 33.82 -18.73
C ARG A 137 -1.99 32.90 -17.64
N PRO A 138 -3.03 32.09 -17.92
CA PRO A 138 -3.55 31.15 -16.94
C PRO A 138 -2.53 30.04 -16.66
N LYS A 139 -2.49 29.54 -15.42
CA LYS A 139 -1.50 28.53 -15.00
C LYS A 139 -1.64 27.21 -15.76
N ALA A 140 -2.87 26.75 -15.98
CA ALA A 140 -3.17 25.55 -16.76
C ALA A 140 -4.06 25.93 -17.95
N GLN A 141 -3.46 26.11 -19.13
CA GLN A 141 -4.18 26.48 -20.35
C GLN A 141 -4.65 25.23 -21.11
N TRP A 142 -5.95 25.00 -21.12
CA TRP A 142 -6.57 23.99 -21.97
C TRP A 142 -6.74 24.52 -23.41
N ARG A 143 -6.87 23.61 -24.38
CA ARG A 143 -7.08 23.94 -25.79
C ARG A 143 -8.02 22.92 -26.44
N TYR A 144 -8.54 23.24 -27.62
CA TYR A 144 -9.10 22.25 -28.53
C TYR A 144 -8.63 22.49 -29.96
N ASP A 145 -8.55 21.41 -30.74
CA ASP A 145 -8.47 21.45 -32.20
C ASP A 145 -9.81 21.00 -32.79
N VAL A 146 -10.20 21.55 -33.94
CA VAL A 146 -11.39 21.07 -34.68
C VAL A 146 -11.02 19.78 -35.39
N HIS A 147 -11.71 18.68 -35.07
CA HIS A 147 -11.42 17.39 -35.67
C HIS A 147 -11.92 17.34 -37.15
N PRO A 148 -11.12 16.82 -38.11
CA PRO A 148 -11.48 16.83 -39.54
C PRO A 148 -12.80 16.14 -39.90
N SER A 149 -13.27 15.21 -39.07
CA SER A 149 -14.56 14.51 -39.27
C SER A 149 -15.81 15.36 -38.96
N SER A 150 -15.66 16.64 -38.58
CA SER A 150 -16.77 17.54 -38.24
C SER A 150 -17.69 17.82 -39.43
N VAL A 151 -18.94 17.34 -39.37
CA VAL A 151 -19.95 17.58 -40.43
C VAL A 151 -20.75 18.87 -40.15
N PHE A 152 -20.06 20.01 -40.31
CA PHE A 152 -20.58 21.36 -40.10
C PHE A 152 -21.95 21.63 -40.75
N SER A 153 -22.15 21.17 -41.99
CA SER A 153 -23.41 21.33 -42.75
C SER A 153 -24.60 20.58 -42.16
N ARG A 154 -24.37 19.65 -41.22
CA ARG A 154 -25.39 18.93 -40.43
C ARG A 154 -25.45 19.40 -38.97
N GLY A 155 -24.70 20.45 -38.62
CA GLY A 155 -24.58 20.94 -37.24
C GLY A 155 -23.68 20.06 -36.35
N GLN A 156 -22.91 19.12 -36.89
CA GLN A 156 -22.02 18.27 -36.10
C GLN A 156 -20.63 18.91 -36.01
N VAL A 157 -20.18 19.22 -34.79
CA VAL A 157 -18.84 19.77 -34.51
C VAL A 157 -18.12 18.81 -33.57
N ILE A 158 -16.95 18.30 -33.97
CA ILE A 158 -16.15 17.37 -33.17
C ILE A 158 -14.89 18.11 -32.74
N LEU A 159 -14.65 18.19 -31.43
CA LEU A 159 -13.53 18.90 -30.83
C LEU A 159 -12.56 17.87 -30.24
N ALA A 160 -11.28 17.94 -30.61
CA ALA A 160 -10.20 17.25 -29.92
C ALA A 160 -9.71 18.15 -28.79
N VAL A 161 -10.23 17.96 -27.57
CA VAL A 161 -9.96 18.78 -26.39
C VAL A 161 -8.73 18.26 -25.66
N THR A 162 -7.75 19.12 -25.37
CA THR A 162 -6.49 18.76 -24.69
C THR A 162 -6.39 19.47 -23.33
N PRO A 163 -6.49 18.75 -22.19
CA PRO A 163 -5.92 19.20 -20.93
C PRO A 163 -4.39 19.34 -21.03
N PRO A 164 -3.77 20.38 -20.47
CA PRO A 164 -2.32 20.49 -20.42
C PRO A 164 -1.72 19.43 -19.48
N ALA A 165 -0.43 19.08 -19.67
CA ALA A 165 0.24 18.05 -18.88
C ALA A 165 0.45 18.41 -17.39
N ASP A 166 0.20 19.67 -17.00
CA ASP A 166 0.22 20.17 -15.63
C ASP A 166 -1.18 20.50 -15.07
N ALA A 167 -2.26 20.03 -15.71
CA ALA A 167 -3.60 20.14 -15.16
C ALA A 167 -3.69 19.48 -13.75
N PRO A 168 -4.34 20.11 -12.77
CA PRO A 168 -4.77 19.44 -11.54
C PRO A 168 -5.49 18.11 -11.81
N VAL A 169 -5.23 17.08 -10.99
CA VAL A 169 -6.05 15.86 -11.01
C VAL A 169 -7.30 16.04 -10.16
N GLY A 170 -8.43 15.54 -10.67
CA GLY A 170 -9.73 15.68 -10.02
C GLY A 170 -10.91 15.72 -10.99
N LYS A 171 -12.11 15.90 -10.40
CA LYS A 171 -13.36 16.08 -11.14
C LYS A 171 -13.43 17.49 -11.71
N TYR A 172 -13.82 17.60 -12.98
CA TYR A 172 -14.01 18.85 -13.71
C TYR A 172 -15.43 18.93 -14.24
N SER A 173 -16.05 20.11 -14.18
CA SER A 173 -17.27 20.44 -14.94
C SER A 173 -16.90 21.11 -16.27
N LEU A 174 -17.69 20.87 -17.32
CA LEU A 174 -17.53 21.55 -18.60
C LEU A 174 -18.80 22.31 -19.01
N SER A 175 -18.61 23.48 -19.61
CA SER A 175 -19.62 24.21 -20.38
C SER A 175 -19.10 24.56 -21.76
N VAL A 176 -20.01 24.91 -22.66
CA VAL A 176 -19.68 25.56 -23.94
C VAL A 176 -20.51 26.83 -24.11
N THR A 177 -19.86 27.91 -24.55
CA THR A 177 -20.50 29.18 -24.90
C THR A 177 -20.42 29.40 -26.40
N THR A 178 -21.57 29.57 -27.06
CA THR A 178 -21.68 29.95 -28.48
C THR A 178 -22.94 30.80 -28.69
N GLU A 179 -22.93 31.69 -29.69
CA GLU A 179 -23.93 32.79 -29.86
C GLU A 179 -24.16 33.65 -28.59
N GLY A 180 -23.19 33.69 -27.67
CA GLY A 180 -23.34 34.35 -26.35
C GLY A 180 -24.20 33.59 -25.34
N LYS A 181 -24.71 32.39 -25.68
CA LYS A 181 -25.42 31.48 -24.78
C LYS A 181 -24.45 30.42 -24.25
N GLU A 182 -24.46 30.20 -22.94
CA GLU A 182 -23.75 29.10 -22.30
C GLU A 182 -24.63 27.84 -22.21
N THR A 183 -24.03 26.66 -22.22
CA THR A 183 -24.70 25.38 -22.04
C THR A 183 -23.76 24.44 -21.31
N SER A 184 -24.16 23.93 -20.13
CA SER A 184 -23.40 22.91 -19.41
C SER A 184 -23.47 21.59 -20.17
N LEU A 185 -22.33 20.88 -20.23
CA LEU A 185 -22.20 19.62 -20.98
C LEU A 185 -22.20 18.38 -20.08
N GLY A 186 -21.68 18.52 -18.86
CA GLY A 186 -21.49 17.43 -17.91
C GLY A 186 -20.16 17.57 -17.16
N ASN A 187 -19.65 16.45 -16.67
CA ASN A 187 -18.39 16.36 -15.94
C ASN A 187 -17.42 15.38 -16.62
N LEU A 188 -16.13 15.53 -16.36
CA LEU A 188 -15.12 14.50 -16.61
C LEU A 188 -14.18 14.35 -15.40
N MET A 189 -13.47 13.23 -15.33
CA MET A 189 -12.35 13.01 -14.39
C MET A 189 -11.02 13.21 -15.13
N VAL A 190 -10.07 13.90 -14.50
CA VAL A 190 -8.70 14.09 -15.01
C VAL A 190 -7.69 13.44 -14.07
N LEU A 191 -6.86 12.55 -14.62
CA LEU A 191 -5.83 11.78 -13.91
C LEU A 191 -4.41 12.13 -14.40
N PHE A 192 -3.39 11.69 -13.66
CA PHE A 192 -1.99 11.76 -14.10
C PHE A 192 -1.75 10.83 -15.31
N ASN A 193 -0.78 11.18 -16.17
CA ASN A 193 -0.52 10.51 -17.44
C ASN A 193 0.89 9.93 -17.59
N PRO A 194 1.11 8.66 -17.18
CA PRO A 194 2.36 7.93 -17.40
C PRO A 194 2.79 7.78 -18.88
N TRP A 195 1.88 7.96 -19.84
CA TRP A 195 2.14 7.87 -21.28
C TRP A 195 2.49 9.23 -21.93
N CYS A 196 2.27 10.36 -21.26
CA CYS A 196 2.57 11.70 -21.80
C CYS A 196 3.98 12.15 -21.39
N SER A 197 4.88 12.37 -22.35
CA SER A 197 6.27 12.75 -22.09
C SER A 197 6.48 14.15 -21.48
N GLU A 198 5.43 14.96 -21.39
CA GLU A 198 5.44 16.25 -20.70
C GLU A 198 5.01 16.13 -19.22
N ASP A 199 4.36 15.03 -18.83
CA ASP A 199 3.93 14.80 -17.44
C ASP A 199 5.12 14.40 -16.55
N TRP A 200 5.12 14.88 -15.31
CA TRP A 200 6.14 14.55 -14.31
C TRP A 200 6.06 13.11 -13.80
N VAL A 201 5.01 12.35 -14.15
CA VAL A 201 4.92 10.90 -13.90
C VAL A 201 5.29 10.04 -15.12
N TYR A 202 5.78 10.63 -16.21
CA TYR A 202 6.10 9.89 -17.44
C TYR A 202 7.07 8.74 -17.19
N LEU A 203 6.63 7.53 -17.52
CA LEU A 203 7.37 6.28 -17.34
C LEU A 203 7.52 5.65 -18.73
N PRO A 204 8.72 5.64 -19.35
CA PRO A 204 8.86 5.39 -20.78
C PRO A 204 8.63 3.94 -21.23
N ASP A 205 8.89 2.94 -20.39
CA ASP A 205 8.71 1.52 -20.75
C ASP A 205 7.25 1.07 -20.57
N GLU A 206 6.70 0.41 -21.59
CA GLU A 206 5.30 -0.04 -21.58
C GLU A 206 5.04 -1.18 -20.59
N LYS A 207 5.98 -2.12 -20.39
CA LYS A 207 5.80 -3.21 -19.43
C LYS A 207 5.83 -2.68 -18.00
N GLU A 208 6.66 -1.68 -17.73
CA GLU A 208 6.66 -0.97 -16.45
C GLU A 208 5.36 -0.17 -16.24
N ARG A 209 4.80 0.50 -17.26
CA ARG A 209 3.45 1.10 -17.16
C ARG A 209 2.38 0.06 -16.85
N GLN A 210 2.41 -1.10 -17.51
CA GLN A 210 1.48 -2.18 -17.24
C GLN A 210 1.63 -2.75 -15.80
N GLU A 211 2.85 -2.99 -15.31
CA GLU A 211 3.07 -3.49 -13.94
C GLU A 211 2.77 -2.47 -12.84
N TYR A 212 3.13 -1.20 -13.04
CA TYR A 212 3.12 -0.18 -11.98
C TYR A 212 1.91 0.76 -12.02
N VAL A 213 1.04 0.65 -13.03
CA VAL A 213 -0.21 1.44 -13.16
C VAL A 213 -1.42 0.54 -13.38
N MET A 214 -1.36 -0.38 -14.34
CA MET A 214 -2.54 -1.14 -14.78
C MET A 214 -2.77 -2.45 -14.01
N ASN A 215 -1.72 -3.16 -13.61
CA ASN A 215 -1.84 -4.43 -12.89
C ASN A 215 -2.52 -4.22 -11.51
N GLU A 216 -3.57 -4.99 -11.22
CA GLU A 216 -4.27 -4.96 -9.93
C GLU A 216 -3.74 -5.99 -8.93
N HIS A 217 -2.87 -6.91 -9.35
CA HIS A 217 -2.39 -8.02 -8.51
C HIS A 217 -0.94 -7.82 -8.06
N GLY A 218 -0.76 -7.63 -6.74
CA GLY A 218 0.52 -7.44 -6.08
C GLY A 218 1.07 -8.68 -5.40
N VAL A 219 2.38 -8.65 -5.14
CA VAL A 219 3.07 -9.56 -4.21
C VAL A 219 3.89 -8.70 -3.27
N ILE A 220 3.57 -8.77 -1.98
CA ILE A 220 4.31 -8.09 -0.90
C ILE A 220 5.19 -9.12 -0.21
N PHE A 221 6.47 -8.80 -0.03
CA PHE A 221 7.41 -9.72 0.64
C PHE A 221 7.39 -9.52 2.15
N GLN A 222 7.53 -10.63 2.89
CA GLN A 222 7.45 -10.70 4.36
C GLN A 222 8.37 -11.82 4.88
N GLY A 223 8.51 -11.95 6.20
CA GLY A 223 9.28 -13.02 6.85
C GLY A 223 10.54 -12.48 7.51
N SER A 224 11.71 -13.00 7.14
CA SER A 224 13.02 -12.45 7.54
C SER A 224 13.97 -12.39 6.35
N SER A 225 15.12 -11.72 6.52
CA SER A 225 16.18 -11.69 5.51
C SER A 225 16.70 -13.08 5.12
N ARG A 226 16.54 -14.11 5.97
CA ARG A 226 16.86 -15.51 5.65
C ARG A 226 15.69 -16.23 4.94
N HIS A 227 14.47 -16.05 5.43
CA HIS A 227 13.28 -16.76 4.98
C HIS A 227 12.24 -15.77 4.45
N ILE A 228 12.37 -15.41 3.16
CA ILE A 228 11.51 -14.44 2.47
C ILE A 228 10.33 -15.15 1.83
N ARG A 229 9.10 -14.75 2.19
CA ARG A 229 7.85 -15.23 1.60
C ARG A 229 7.05 -14.12 0.93
N GLY A 230 6.51 -14.39 -0.25
CA GLY A 230 5.51 -13.53 -0.89
C GLY A 230 4.10 -13.78 -0.34
N LEU A 231 3.42 -12.70 0.04
CA LEU A 231 1.99 -12.59 0.28
C LEU A 231 1.34 -11.97 -0.97
N ALA A 232 0.33 -12.62 -1.54
CA ALA A 232 -0.48 -12.01 -2.61
C ALA A 232 -1.32 -10.87 -2.02
N TRP A 233 -1.46 -9.77 -2.76
CA TRP A 233 -2.26 -8.62 -2.37
C TRP A 233 -3.11 -8.12 -3.53
N ASP A 234 -4.41 -7.93 -3.31
CA ASP A 234 -5.32 -7.41 -4.32
C ASP A 234 -5.42 -5.88 -4.21
N TYR A 235 -4.87 -5.15 -5.18
CA TYR A 235 -4.91 -3.69 -5.16
C TYR A 235 -6.31 -3.15 -5.52
N GLY A 236 -7.05 -3.83 -6.41
CA GLY A 236 -8.43 -3.48 -6.79
C GLY A 236 -8.65 -2.00 -7.08
N GLN A 237 -7.74 -1.36 -7.83
CA GLN A 237 -7.81 0.07 -8.12
C GLN A 237 -8.95 0.45 -9.08
N PHE A 238 -9.47 -0.49 -9.86
CA PHE A 238 -10.53 -0.28 -10.87
C PHE A 238 -11.91 -0.80 -10.42
N GLU A 239 -12.02 -1.37 -9.22
CA GLU A 239 -13.28 -1.83 -8.63
C GLU A 239 -14.28 -0.68 -8.35
N GLU A 240 -15.56 -1.04 -8.19
CA GLU A 240 -16.67 -0.08 -8.01
C GLU A 240 -16.43 0.86 -6.80
N ASP A 241 -16.95 2.09 -6.86
CA ASP A 241 -16.72 3.24 -5.97
C ASP A 241 -15.30 3.87 -5.99
N MET A 242 -14.24 3.17 -6.41
CA MET A 242 -12.83 3.56 -6.13
C MET A 242 -12.45 5.01 -6.51
N VAL A 243 -12.96 5.52 -7.63
CA VAL A 243 -12.72 6.91 -8.08
C VAL A 243 -13.24 7.90 -7.04
N ASP A 244 -14.47 7.72 -6.58
CA ASP A 244 -15.06 8.60 -5.57
C ASP A 244 -14.36 8.46 -4.22
N ILE A 245 -13.84 7.27 -3.85
CA ILE A 245 -13.05 7.11 -2.62
C ILE A 245 -11.76 7.93 -2.67
N CYS A 246 -11.00 7.84 -3.76
CA CYS A 246 -9.74 8.55 -3.92
C CYS A 246 -9.94 10.07 -4.01
N MET A 247 -10.98 10.54 -4.71
CA MET A 247 -11.34 11.96 -4.71
C MET A 247 -11.77 12.43 -3.32
N LYS A 248 -12.57 11.62 -2.60
CA LYS A 248 -13.03 11.95 -1.25
C LYS A 248 -11.89 12.04 -0.25
N MET A 249 -10.87 11.20 -0.38
CA MET A 249 -9.63 11.27 0.41
C MET A 249 -8.91 12.61 0.22
N LEU A 250 -8.78 13.09 -1.02
CA LEU A 250 -8.17 14.40 -1.29
C LEU A 250 -9.05 15.54 -0.75
N ASP A 251 -10.38 15.47 -0.88
CA ASP A 251 -11.31 16.53 -0.48
C ASP A 251 -11.52 16.66 1.04
N ILE A 252 -11.16 15.67 1.86
CA ILE A 252 -11.25 15.77 3.33
C ILE A 252 -9.90 15.89 4.04
N ASN A 253 -8.79 16.03 3.30
CA ASN A 253 -7.46 16.16 3.91
C ASN A 253 -7.30 17.53 4.63
N PRO A 254 -6.45 17.63 5.68
CA PRO A 254 -6.30 18.86 6.47
C PRO A 254 -5.82 20.11 5.71
N LYS A 255 -5.26 19.95 4.51
CA LYS A 255 -4.91 21.09 3.63
C LYS A 255 -6.14 21.59 2.89
N HIS A 256 -6.92 20.69 2.27
CA HIS A 256 -8.18 21.03 1.62
C HIS A 256 -9.19 21.67 2.59
N LEU A 257 -9.34 21.12 3.80
CA LEU A 257 -10.23 21.69 4.82
C LEU A 257 -9.82 23.09 5.32
N ARG A 258 -8.61 23.56 4.97
CA ARG A 258 -8.07 24.88 5.36
C ARG A 258 -8.08 25.88 4.19
N ASP A 259 -7.63 25.48 3.00
CA ASP A 259 -7.78 26.24 1.76
C ASP A 259 -8.09 25.24 0.61
N PRO A 260 -9.38 25.05 0.26
CA PRO A 260 -9.79 24.20 -0.86
C PRO A 260 -9.23 24.66 -2.21
N ALA A 261 -9.03 25.97 -2.36
CA ALA A 261 -8.60 26.58 -3.62
C ALA A 261 -7.09 26.41 -3.85
N ASP A 262 -6.28 26.37 -2.78
CA ASP A 262 -4.85 26.06 -2.85
C ASP A 262 -4.60 24.55 -2.94
N ASP A 263 -5.35 23.74 -2.20
CA ASP A 263 -5.26 22.28 -2.28
C ASP A 263 -5.55 21.77 -3.70
N VAL A 264 -6.68 22.17 -4.31
CA VAL A 264 -7.02 21.76 -5.68
C VAL A 264 -6.03 22.35 -6.71
N SER A 265 -5.51 23.57 -6.47
CA SER A 265 -4.41 24.14 -7.26
C SER A 265 -3.15 23.26 -7.21
N ALA A 266 -2.82 22.70 -6.04
CA ALA A 266 -1.62 21.90 -5.82
C ALA A 266 -1.73 20.44 -6.30
N ARG A 267 -2.95 19.95 -6.59
CA ARG A 267 -3.19 18.63 -7.23
C ARG A 267 -2.59 18.50 -8.63
N CYS A 268 -2.02 19.56 -9.20
CA CYS A 268 -1.19 19.48 -10.42
C CYS A 268 0.17 18.78 -10.20
N ASN A 269 0.62 18.62 -8.96
CA ASN A 269 1.97 18.18 -8.63
C ASN A 269 1.96 16.77 -7.98
N PRO A 270 2.57 15.74 -8.59
CA PRO A 270 2.58 14.39 -8.01
C PRO A 270 3.33 14.33 -6.67
N ILE A 271 4.30 15.21 -6.44
CA ILE A 271 5.03 15.36 -5.16
C ILE A 271 4.06 15.75 -4.03
N TYR A 272 3.14 16.69 -4.32
CA TYR A 272 2.13 17.15 -3.38
C TYR A 272 1.09 16.07 -3.11
N VAL A 273 0.52 15.49 -4.16
CA VAL A 273 -0.53 14.46 -4.07
C VAL A 273 -0.02 13.24 -3.32
N SER A 274 1.17 12.73 -3.67
CA SER A 274 1.79 11.58 -3.00
C SER A 274 1.99 11.80 -1.50
N ARG A 275 2.41 13.01 -1.10
CA ARG A 275 2.60 13.37 0.31
C ARG A 275 1.27 13.63 1.06
N VAL A 276 0.20 14.01 0.37
CA VAL A 276 -1.17 14.02 0.94
C VAL A 276 -1.68 12.59 1.16
N VAL A 277 -1.44 11.68 0.20
CA VAL A 277 -1.83 10.27 0.33
C VAL A 277 -1.05 9.59 1.46
N SER A 278 0.28 9.76 1.58
CA SER A 278 1.07 9.22 2.70
C SER A 278 0.49 9.58 4.07
N ALA A 279 0.04 10.83 4.25
CA ALA A 279 -0.68 11.24 5.47
C ALA A 279 -2.04 10.52 5.58
N MET A 280 -2.92 10.72 4.61
CA MET A 280 -4.32 10.27 4.65
C MET A 280 -4.53 8.75 4.67
N ILE A 281 -3.52 7.93 4.42
CA ILE A 281 -3.62 6.47 4.52
C ILE A 281 -3.58 6.00 5.98
N ASN A 282 -2.93 6.73 6.89
CA ASN A 282 -3.02 6.53 8.33
C ASN A 282 -3.93 7.59 8.99
N CYS A 283 -4.48 7.31 10.17
CA CYS A 283 -5.48 8.18 10.79
C CYS A 283 -4.98 9.00 12.01
N ASN A 284 -3.68 9.25 12.14
CA ASN A 284 -3.13 9.74 13.42
C ASN A 284 -3.31 11.24 13.66
N ASP A 285 -3.40 12.04 12.60
CA ASP A 285 -3.53 13.51 12.67
C ASP A 285 -4.83 14.04 12.04
N ASP A 286 -5.60 13.19 11.35
CA ASP A 286 -6.72 13.57 10.50
C ASP A 286 -7.81 12.49 10.41
N ARG A 287 -8.55 12.43 9.29
CA ARG A 287 -9.61 11.44 9.02
C ARG A 287 -9.17 10.30 8.09
N GLY A 288 -7.87 10.00 8.08
CA GLY A 288 -7.29 8.99 7.21
C GLY A 288 -7.78 7.55 7.43
N VAL A 289 -7.35 6.65 6.54
CA VAL A 289 -8.01 5.36 6.30
C VAL A 289 -7.83 4.37 7.44
N LEU A 290 -6.59 4.13 7.88
CA LEU A 290 -6.24 3.00 8.76
C LEU A 290 -5.75 3.44 10.15
N LEU A 291 -6.24 2.77 11.19
CA LEU A 291 -5.65 2.80 12.52
C LEU A 291 -4.62 1.66 12.67
N GLY A 292 -3.38 2.01 13.00
CA GLY A 292 -2.31 1.04 13.22
C GLY A 292 -2.49 0.22 14.50
N SER A 293 -2.09 -1.05 14.49
CA SER A 293 -1.95 -1.83 15.73
C SER A 293 -0.95 -2.98 15.61
N TRP A 294 0.07 -2.94 16.48
CA TRP A 294 1.13 -3.95 16.57
C TRP A 294 0.97 -4.91 17.75
N LYS A 295 -0.23 -4.95 18.37
CA LYS A 295 -0.48 -5.82 19.53
C LYS A 295 -1.95 -6.24 19.65
N ALA A 296 -2.18 -7.54 19.80
CA ALA A 296 -3.47 -8.09 20.21
C ALA A 296 -3.94 -7.46 21.56
N PRO A 297 -5.26 -7.32 21.83
CA PRO A 297 -6.36 -8.13 21.28
C PRO A 297 -7.23 -7.50 20.18
N TYR A 298 -6.74 -6.50 19.41
CA TYR A 298 -7.42 -5.97 18.20
C TYR A 298 -8.94 -5.69 18.33
N ARG A 299 -9.38 -5.12 19.47
CA ARG A 299 -10.81 -4.99 19.81
C ARG A 299 -11.56 -4.02 18.88
N GLY A 300 -12.71 -4.43 18.38
CA GLY A 300 -13.56 -3.58 17.53
C GLY A 300 -12.98 -3.35 16.14
N GLY A 301 -12.20 -4.32 15.65
CA GLY A 301 -11.60 -4.34 14.32
C GLY A 301 -11.15 -5.75 13.97
N LEU A 302 -10.44 -5.89 12.86
CA LEU A 302 -9.83 -7.12 12.39
C LEU A 302 -8.32 -7.10 12.64
N ARG A 303 -7.72 -8.29 12.73
CA ARG A 303 -6.25 -8.44 12.83
C ARG A 303 -5.62 -7.89 11.54
N PRO A 304 -4.44 -7.25 11.54
CA PRO A 304 -3.79 -6.79 10.30
C PRO A 304 -3.52 -7.90 9.28
N THR A 305 -3.28 -9.14 9.75
CA THR A 305 -3.20 -10.37 8.95
C THR A 305 -4.54 -10.91 8.47
N HIS A 306 -5.66 -10.21 8.72
CA HIS A 306 -6.93 -10.50 8.05
C HIS A 306 -6.87 -10.07 6.59
N TRP A 307 -6.43 -8.84 6.34
CA TRP A 307 -6.55 -8.21 5.03
C TRP A 307 -5.74 -8.92 3.95
N THR A 308 -6.37 -8.98 2.78
CA THR A 308 -5.91 -9.66 1.58
C THR A 308 -5.78 -8.69 0.40
N GLY A 309 -6.47 -7.54 0.48
CA GLY A 309 -6.50 -6.51 -0.56
C GLY A 309 -6.98 -5.15 -0.02
N SER A 310 -6.92 -4.14 -0.88
CA SER A 310 -7.14 -2.73 -0.53
C SER A 310 -8.59 -2.25 -0.64
N HIS A 311 -9.36 -2.77 -1.60
CA HIS A 311 -10.69 -2.27 -1.93
C HIS A 311 -11.65 -2.32 -0.74
N ASP A 312 -11.73 -3.46 -0.06
CA ASP A 312 -12.61 -3.65 1.09
C ASP A 312 -12.24 -2.72 2.28
N ILE A 313 -10.95 -2.41 2.47
CA ILE A 313 -10.52 -1.41 3.46
C ILE A 313 -11.06 -0.02 3.09
N LEU A 314 -10.85 0.40 1.84
CA LEU A 314 -11.26 1.71 1.34
C LEU A 314 -12.79 1.87 1.32
N GLN A 315 -13.51 0.84 0.88
CA GLN A 315 -14.98 0.81 0.85
C GLN A 315 -15.58 0.78 2.27
N ARG A 316 -14.94 0.09 3.22
CA ARG A 316 -15.31 0.16 4.65
C ARG A 316 -15.09 1.55 5.23
N TRP A 317 -13.99 2.23 4.93
CA TRP A 317 -13.74 3.60 5.38
C TRP A 317 -14.81 4.58 4.89
N MET A 318 -15.23 4.49 3.62
CA MET A 318 -16.36 5.27 3.09
C MET A 318 -17.68 4.95 3.80
N ARG A 319 -18.03 3.67 3.94
CA ARG A 319 -19.25 3.21 4.64
C ARG A 319 -19.29 3.62 6.12
N LEU A 320 -18.12 3.73 6.77
CA LEU A 320 -17.95 4.22 8.13
C LEU A 320 -17.94 5.76 8.24
N ASN A 321 -18.35 6.49 7.19
CA ASN A 321 -18.32 7.95 7.12
C ASN A 321 -16.93 8.52 7.44
N HIS A 322 -15.90 7.92 6.83
CA HIS A 322 -14.49 8.34 6.95
C HIS A 322 -13.94 8.19 8.39
N HIS A 323 -14.54 7.31 9.21
CA HIS A 323 -13.94 6.88 10.47
C HIS A 323 -12.91 5.77 10.23
N PRO A 324 -11.80 5.71 11.02
CA PRO A 324 -10.69 4.83 10.70
C PRO A 324 -11.02 3.33 10.77
N VAL A 325 -10.58 2.61 9.74
CA VAL A 325 -10.67 1.15 9.65
C VAL A 325 -9.62 0.51 10.55
N LYS A 326 -10.01 -0.57 11.22
CA LYS A 326 -9.24 -1.23 12.27
C LYS A 326 -8.94 -2.68 11.86
N TYR A 327 -7.71 -3.16 11.79
CA TYR A 327 -6.42 -2.48 12.03
C TYR A 327 -5.42 -2.71 10.89
N GLY A 328 -4.47 -1.78 10.73
CA GLY A 328 -3.35 -1.88 9.80
C GLY A 328 -2.00 -2.15 10.47
N GLN A 329 -1.06 -2.65 9.67
CA GLN A 329 0.39 -2.74 9.88
C GLN A 329 1.08 -2.38 8.54
N CYS A 330 2.40 -2.19 8.49
CA CYS A 330 3.09 -1.54 7.36
C CYS A 330 2.67 -2.05 5.96
N TRP A 331 2.62 -3.36 5.72
CA TRP A 331 2.18 -3.92 4.44
C TRP A 331 0.73 -3.57 4.06
N VAL A 332 -0.16 -3.42 5.05
CA VAL A 332 -1.56 -3.02 4.86
C VAL A 332 -1.63 -1.55 4.45
N PHE A 333 -0.87 -0.67 5.12
CA PHE A 333 -0.79 0.74 4.75
C PHE A 333 -0.18 0.90 3.34
N ALA A 334 0.93 0.22 3.05
CA ALA A 334 1.60 0.26 1.75
C ALA A 334 0.73 -0.30 0.62
N GLY A 335 0.01 -1.41 0.84
CA GLY A 335 -0.92 -1.98 -0.12
C GLY A 335 -2.05 -1.01 -0.50
N VAL A 336 -2.68 -0.39 0.50
CA VAL A 336 -3.76 0.60 0.27
C VAL A 336 -3.23 1.87 -0.39
N MET A 337 -2.04 2.35 -0.01
CA MET A 337 -1.42 3.49 -0.67
C MET A 337 -1.07 3.21 -2.14
N CYS A 338 -0.60 2.00 -2.45
CA CYS A 338 -0.29 1.61 -3.82
C CYS A 338 -1.54 1.66 -4.72
N SER A 339 -2.69 1.14 -4.26
CA SER A 339 -3.97 1.22 -4.98
C SER A 339 -4.39 2.66 -5.29
N VAL A 340 -4.31 3.56 -4.30
CA VAL A 340 -4.71 4.97 -4.45
C VAL A 340 -3.81 5.69 -5.46
N LEU A 341 -2.50 5.46 -5.41
CA LEU A 341 -1.57 6.07 -6.37
C LEU A 341 -1.74 5.52 -7.79
N ARG A 342 -1.94 4.19 -7.95
CA ARG A 342 -2.23 3.55 -9.25
C ARG A 342 -3.47 4.15 -9.91
N LEU A 343 -4.58 4.28 -9.17
CA LEU A 343 -5.80 4.89 -9.71
C LEU A 343 -5.59 6.35 -10.12
N LEU A 344 -4.91 7.14 -9.30
CA LEU A 344 -4.62 8.54 -9.62
C LEU A 344 -3.70 8.69 -10.85
N GLY A 345 -3.03 7.61 -11.28
CA GLY A 345 -2.14 7.56 -12.43
C GLY A 345 -0.67 7.83 -12.10
N ILE A 346 -0.27 7.69 -10.83
CA ILE A 346 1.13 7.78 -10.41
C ILE A 346 1.70 6.35 -10.40
N PRO A 347 2.68 5.99 -11.26
CA PRO A 347 3.22 4.64 -11.30
C PRO A 347 3.92 4.32 -9.98
N CYS A 348 3.54 3.21 -9.34
CA CYS A 348 4.10 2.85 -8.04
C CYS A 348 4.17 1.35 -7.77
N ARG A 349 5.09 0.96 -6.88
CA ARG A 349 5.33 -0.43 -6.47
C ARG A 349 5.55 -0.51 -4.96
N VAL A 350 5.08 -1.59 -4.33
CA VAL A 350 5.37 -1.88 -2.93
C VAL A 350 6.81 -2.40 -2.81
N VAL A 351 7.52 -1.97 -1.76
CA VAL A 351 8.90 -2.37 -1.45
C VAL A 351 8.97 -2.86 -0.02
N THR A 352 9.62 -4.01 0.19
CA THR A 352 9.91 -4.58 1.50
C THR A 352 11.39 -4.45 1.81
N ASN A 353 11.73 -3.90 2.97
CA ASN A 353 13.08 -3.89 3.53
C ASN A 353 13.18 -4.93 4.66
N PHE A 354 14.20 -5.79 4.68
CA PHE A 354 14.42 -6.74 5.79
C PHE A 354 15.51 -6.23 6.73
N GLN A 355 15.38 -6.50 8.04
CA GLN A 355 16.21 -5.85 9.05
C GLN A 355 16.11 -4.31 8.95
N SER A 356 14.88 -3.79 8.88
CA SER A 356 14.63 -2.35 8.75
C SER A 356 14.85 -1.67 10.10
N ALA A 357 15.80 -0.75 10.16
CA ALA A 357 16.02 0.02 11.38
C ALA A 357 14.87 1.02 11.61
N HIS A 358 14.61 1.33 12.88
CA HIS A 358 13.69 2.39 13.30
C HIS A 358 14.41 3.27 14.33
N ASP A 359 15.15 4.25 13.81
CA ASP A 359 15.90 5.26 14.56
C ASP A 359 14.95 6.36 15.07
N THR A 360 14.88 6.53 16.39
CA THR A 360 13.99 7.48 17.06
C THR A 360 14.68 8.76 17.55
N ASP A 361 16.02 8.80 17.59
CA ASP A 361 16.80 9.96 18.07
C ASP A 361 17.63 10.66 16.96
N LYS A 362 17.63 10.09 15.76
CA LYS A 362 18.18 10.60 14.49
C LYS A 362 19.70 10.68 14.50
N THR A 363 20.32 9.66 15.11
CA THR A 363 21.78 9.46 15.19
C THR A 363 22.35 8.60 14.06
N LEU A 364 21.51 7.95 13.24
CA LEU A 364 21.88 6.86 12.32
C LEU A 364 22.50 5.64 13.05
N THR A 365 22.20 5.48 14.35
CA THR A 365 22.66 4.34 15.16
C THR A 365 21.52 3.71 15.96
N ILE A 366 21.45 2.38 15.99
CA ILE A 366 20.44 1.65 16.78
C ILE A 366 21.09 1.08 18.05
N ASP A 367 20.74 1.65 19.20
CA ASP A 367 21.30 1.30 20.52
C ASP A 367 20.55 0.10 21.14
N HIS A 368 21.10 -1.12 20.98
CA HIS A 368 20.60 -2.32 21.66
C HIS A 368 21.19 -2.48 23.05
N TYR A 369 20.35 -2.76 24.05
CA TYR A 369 20.75 -2.93 25.45
C TYR A 369 20.47 -4.35 25.94
N TYR A 370 21.44 -4.97 26.62
CA TYR A 370 21.36 -6.33 27.12
C TYR A 370 21.87 -6.45 28.57
N THR A 371 21.23 -7.28 29.38
CA THR A 371 21.71 -7.67 30.71
C THR A 371 22.74 -8.81 30.65
N ASN A 372 23.48 -9.04 31.73
CA ASN A 372 24.51 -10.10 31.82
C ASN A 372 23.98 -11.52 31.55
N ASP A 373 22.67 -11.75 31.66
CA ASP A 373 22.00 -13.01 31.34
C ASP A 373 21.37 -13.05 29.93
N GLY A 374 21.73 -12.10 29.05
CA GLY A 374 21.35 -12.08 27.65
C GLY A 374 19.94 -11.58 27.35
N ARG A 375 19.29 -10.87 28.28
CA ARG A 375 17.92 -10.36 28.08
C ARG A 375 17.93 -8.90 27.60
N GLN A 376 17.21 -8.63 26.52
CA GLN A 376 16.86 -7.28 26.09
C GLN A 376 15.70 -6.76 26.96
N PRO A 377 15.82 -5.59 27.61
CA PRO A 377 14.74 -5.02 28.41
C PRO A 377 13.68 -4.40 27.49
N SER A 378 12.40 -4.44 27.91
CA SER A 378 11.26 -3.92 27.13
C SER A 378 11.15 -2.38 27.13
N LYS A 379 12.30 -1.68 27.10
CA LYS A 379 12.43 -0.21 27.14
C LYS A 379 13.63 0.27 26.30
N GLY A 380 13.72 -0.18 25.06
CA GLY A 380 14.35 0.60 23.99
C GLY A 380 13.30 1.48 23.31
N THR A 381 13.71 2.59 22.70
CA THR A 381 12.89 3.36 21.75
C THR A 381 13.18 2.92 20.33
N ASP A 382 14.45 2.70 20.02
CA ASP A 382 14.92 2.20 18.73
C ASP A 382 14.70 0.68 18.61
N SER A 383 14.57 0.20 17.37
CA SER A 383 14.34 -1.22 17.07
C SER A 383 14.77 -1.59 15.67
N ILE A 384 15.04 -2.88 15.43
CA ILE A 384 15.21 -3.45 14.09
C ILE A 384 14.01 -4.34 13.82
N TRP A 385 13.28 -4.06 12.73
CA TRP A 385 12.11 -4.79 12.31
C TRP A 385 12.54 -5.94 11.39
N ASN A 386 12.05 -7.16 11.64
CA ASN A 386 12.30 -8.35 10.81
C ASN A 386 12.11 -8.02 9.32
N PHE A 387 11.04 -7.28 9.03
CA PHE A 387 10.81 -6.57 7.78
C PHE A 387 9.95 -5.31 8.02
N HIS A 388 10.06 -4.35 7.12
CA HIS A 388 9.19 -3.19 6.99
C HIS A 388 8.77 -3.01 5.52
N VAL A 389 7.70 -2.26 5.25
CA VAL A 389 7.08 -2.17 3.92
C VAL A 389 6.57 -0.77 3.64
N TRP A 390 7.02 -0.17 2.53
CA TRP A 390 6.62 1.15 2.02
C TRP A 390 6.25 1.09 0.53
N VAL A 391 5.98 2.25 -0.08
CA VAL A 391 5.70 2.39 -1.51
C VAL A 391 6.80 3.22 -2.18
N GLU A 392 7.28 2.77 -3.34
CA GLU A 392 8.01 3.63 -4.28
C GLU A 392 7.05 4.17 -5.33
N ALA A 393 7.09 5.48 -5.58
CA ALA A 393 6.36 6.13 -6.67
C ALA A 393 7.32 6.80 -7.67
N TRP A 394 7.02 6.69 -8.95
CA TRP A 394 7.81 7.25 -10.04
C TRP A 394 7.37 8.69 -10.35
N MET A 395 8.27 9.66 -10.13
CA MET A 395 8.02 11.05 -10.53
C MET A 395 9.32 11.87 -10.68
N ARG A 396 9.21 13.01 -11.37
CA ARG A 396 10.27 14.03 -11.44
C ARG A 396 10.33 14.88 -10.15
N ARG A 397 11.53 15.39 -9.83
CA ARG A 397 11.87 16.21 -8.64
C ARG A 397 12.54 17.55 -9.02
N PRO A 398 11.88 18.40 -9.84
CA PRO A 398 12.38 19.73 -10.16
C PRO A 398 12.43 20.69 -8.94
N ASP A 399 11.88 20.29 -7.80
CA ASP A 399 12.02 20.96 -6.50
C ASP A 399 13.38 20.72 -5.82
N LEU A 400 14.13 19.71 -6.24
CA LEU A 400 15.46 19.37 -5.73
C LEU A 400 16.58 19.69 -6.72
N ASP A 401 16.40 19.31 -7.99
CA ASP A 401 17.30 19.62 -9.10
C ASP A 401 16.55 19.67 -10.43
N ILE A 402 16.73 20.76 -11.19
CA ILE A 402 16.10 20.96 -12.49
C ILE A 402 16.69 20.07 -13.60
N LYS A 403 17.89 19.50 -13.40
CA LYS A 403 18.53 18.56 -14.34
C LYS A 403 18.06 17.10 -14.14
N GLY A 404 17.31 16.82 -13.08
CA GLY A 404 16.72 15.51 -12.82
C GLY A 404 17.62 14.50 -12.09
N GLN A 405 18.67 14.94 -11.36
CA GLN A 405 19.50 14.04 -10.53
C GLN A 405 18.68 13.19 -9.53
N TYR A 406 17.50 13.67 -9.15
CA TYR A 406 16.60 13.04 -8.19
C TYR A 406 15.25 12.61 -8.81
N ASP A 407 15.11 12.65 -10.14
CA ASP A 407 13.94 12.12 -10.86
C ASP A 407 13.90 10.58 -10.77
N GLY A 408 12.71 9.99 -10.87
CA GLY A 408 12.49 8.54 -10.84
C GLY A 408 11.85 8.07 -9.53
N TRP A 409 12.30 6.95 -8.98
CA TRP A 409 11.70 6.33 -7.79
C TRP A 409 11.89 7.17 -6.51
N GLN A 410 10.76 7.43 -5.84
CA GLN A 410 10.68 8.13 -4.56
C GLN A 410 10.03 7.23 -3.51
N VAL A 411 10.67 7.07 -2.35
CA VAL A 411 10.08 6.41 -1.18
C VAL A 411 8.98 7.27 -0.58
N LEU A 412 7.85 6.63 -0.30
CA LEU A 412 6.71 7.16 0.41
C LEU A 412 6.25 6.09 1.41
N ASP A 413 6.34 6.40 2.70
CA ASP A 413 5.78 5.52 3.73
C ASP A 413 4.47 6.12 4.28
N PRO A 414 3.34 5.39 4.19
CA PRO A 414 2.11 5.72 4.91
C PRO A 414 2.10 5.24 6.37
N THR A 415 3.09 4.46 6.82
CA THR A 415 3.17 3.92 8.17
C THR A 415 3.48 5.03 9.20
N PRO A 416 2.70 5.16 10.30
CA PRO A 416 2.91 6.21 11.30
C PRO A 416 4.05 5.85 12.27
N GLN A 417 5.29 5.96 11.80
CA GLN A 417 6.51 5.81 12.58
C GLN A 417 6.97 7.16 13.13
N GLU A 418 7.48 8.03 12.26
CA GLU A 418 8.02 9.34 12.60
C GLU A 418 7.12 10.51 12.15
N ARG A 419 7.23 11.65 12.84
CA ARG A 419 6.57 12.90 12.43
C ARG A 419 7.50 13.73 11.55
N SER A 420 7.06 14.04 10.33
CA SER A 420 7.82 14.88 9.42
C SER A 420 7.57 16.37 9.68
N ASN A 421 8.63 17.08 10.08
CA ASN A 421 8.62 18.50 10.42
C ASN A 421 8.60 19.45 9.19
N HIS A 422 8.26 18.95 8.00
CA HIS A 422 8.17 19.74 6.77
C HIS A 422 6.78 20.33 6.50
N ASP A 423 5.86 20.30 7.48
CA ASP A 423 4.55 20.95 7.38
C ASP A 423 4.58 22.44 7.85
N LEU A 424 3.55 23.20 7.45
CA LEU A 424 3.44 24.65 7.74
C LEU A 424 2.92 24.99 9.14
N THR A 425 2.57 23.99 9.96
CA THR A 425 2.03 24.16 11.33
C THR A 425 3.11 24.03 12.42
N GLY A 426 4.27 23.48 12.08
CA GLY A 426 5.40 23.30 13.00
C GLY A 426 5.21 22.22 14.07
N ARG A 427 4.20 21.35 13.92
CA ARG A 427 3.90 20.26 14.87
C ARG A 427 4.39 18.88 14.39
N GLY A 428 4.73 18.76 13.11
CA GLY A 428 5.04 17.49 12.45
C GLY A 428 3.76 16.70 12.15
N VAL A 429 3.64 16.14 10.95
CA VAL A 429 2.55 15.22 10.56
C VAL A 429 3.12 13.82 10.38
N PHE A 430 2.35 12.78 10.73
CA PHE A 430 2.67 11.39 10.38
C PHE A 430 2.51 11.14 8.87
N CYS A 431 3.53 11.55 8.11
CA CYS A 431 3.71 11.24 6.69
C CYS A 431 5.21 11.26 6.36
N CYS A 432 5.62 10.44 5.39
CA CYS A 432 7.02 10.28 5.02
C CYS A 432 7.18 10.37 3.48
N GLY A 433 8.14 11.17 3.03
CA GLY A 433 8.50 11.33 1.62
C GLY A 433 7.64 12.35 0.84
N PRO A 434 7.82 12.46 -0.49
CA PRO A 434 8.72 11.65 -1.31
C PRO A 434 10.21 11.88 -1.01
N ALA A 435 10.92 10.79 -0.67
CA ALA A 435 12.37 10.76 -0.50
C ALA A 435 13.00 10.11 -1.76
N PRO A 436 13.87 10.78 -2.53
CA PRO A 436 14.42 10.18 -3.75
C PRO A 436 15.33 8.99 -3.40
N VAL A 437 15.11 7.82 -4.01
CA VAL A 437 15.95 6.64 -3.79
C VAL A 437 17.42 6.93 -4.15
N ALA A 438 17.65 7.71 -5.21
CA ALA A 438 18.97 8.19 -5.59
C ALA A 438 19.64 9.10 -4.53
N ALA A 439 18.85 9.83 -3.73
CA ALA A 439 19.38 10.66 -2.65
C ALA A 439 19.74 9.82 -1.40
N VAL A 440 18.95 8.76 -1.11
CA VAL A 440 19.26 7.77 -0.08
C VAL A 440 20.58 7.06 -0.41
N LEU A 441 20.74 6.56 -1.63
CA LEU A 441 21.98 5.93 -2.12
C LEU A 441 23.22 6.84 -1.97
N GLN A 442 23.04 8.15 -2.14
CA GLN A 442 24.11 9.16 -2.09
C GLN A 442 24.29 9.80 -0.70
N GLY A 443 23.62 9.31 0.36
CA GLY A 443 23.72 9.88 1.70
C GLY A 443 23.22 11.32 1.84
N ARG A 444 22.37 11.81 0.91
CA ARG A 444 21.97 13.23 0.82
C ARG A 444 20.84 13.59 1.79
N THR A 445 21.13 13.44 3.08
CA THR A 445 20.26 13.81 4.21
C THR A 445 19.90 15.31 4.25
N ASP A 446 20.61 16.15 3.49
CA ASP A 446 20.36 17.59 3.32
C ASP A 446 19.16 17.95 2.41
N ARG A 447 18.41 16.96 1.88
CA ARG A 447 17.34 17.16 0.88
C ARG A 447 15.95 16.77 1.38
N LYS A 448 14.92 17.23 0.67
CA LYS A 448 13.51 16.96 1.00
C LYS A 448 12.96 15.75 0.24
N TYR A 449 12.11 14.91 0.82
CA TYR A 449 11.54 14.95 2.17
C TYR A 449 12.04 13.72 2.95
N ASP A 450 12.31 13.87 4.25
CA ASP A 450 12.43 12.76 5.20
C ASP A 450 13.57 11.75 4.94
N ILE A 451 14.49 12.08 4.04
CA ILE A 451 15.67 11.27 3.67
C ILE A 451 16.51 10.84 4.89
N PRO A 452 16.72 11.65 5.95
CA PRO A 452 17.41 11.18 7.16
C PRO A 452 16.80 9.92 7.79
N PHE A 453 15.48 9.84 7.84
CA PHE A 453 14.76 8.69 8.39
C PHE A 453 14.92 7.49 7.45
N VAL A 454 14.56 7.65 6.17
CA VAL A 454 14.65 6.59 5.15
C VAL A 454 16.09 6.06 4.97
N PHE A 455 17.10 6.90 5.17
CA PHE A 455 18.50 6.49 5.18
C PHE A 455 18.84 5.63 6.40
N ALA A 456 18.37 6.00 7.60
CA ALA A 456 18.56 5.19 8.80
C ALA A 456 17.95 3.79 8.62
N GLU A 457 16.74 3.69 8.07
CA GLU A 457 16.02 2.41 7.85
C GLU A 457 16.83 1.36 7.07
N VAL A 458 17.73 1.79 6.18
CA VAL A 458 18.54 0.91 5.32
C VAL A 458 20.04 0.90 5.61
N ASN A 459 20.58 1.86 6.37
CA ASN A 459 22.02 2.02 6.60
C ASN A 459 22.47 2.16 8.07
N ALA A 460 21.57 2.20 9.06
CA ALA A 460 21.97 2.50 10.45
C ALA A 460 22.95 1.47 11.07
N ASP A 461 24.00 1.97 11.73
CA ASP A 461 24.97 1.15 12.48
C ASP A 461 24.34 0.65 13.80
N CYS A 462 24.38 -0.65 14.07
CA CYS A 462 23.78 -1.23 15.26
C CYS A 462 24.80 -1.41 16.38
N VAL A 463 24.57 -0.80 17.55
CA VAL A 463 25.50 -0.81 18.69
C VAL A 463 24.91 -1.63 19.83
N SER A 464 25.59 -2.70 20.23
CA SER A 464 25.20 -3.55 21.35
C SER A 464 25.90 -3.13 22.64
N TRP A 465 25.12 -2.91 23.70
CA TRP A 465 25.59 -2.47 25.02
C TRP A 465 25.20 -3.47 26.11
N LEU A 466 26.17 -3.90 26.90
CA LEU A 466 25.93 -4.54 28.19
C LEU A 466 25.52 -3.49 29.22
N VAL A 467 24.46 -3.75 29.97
CA VAL A 467 24.00 -2.93 31.10
C VAL A 467 24.16 -3.74 32.39
N ALA A 468 25.09 -3.32 33.24
CA ALA A 468 25.32 -3.96 34.53
C ALA A 468 24.27 -3.54 35.57
N ALA A 469 24.23 -4.25 36.70
CA ALA A 469 23.23 -4.05 37.76
C ALA A 469 23.31 -2.68 38.47
N ASP A 470 24.43 -1.96 38.33
CA ASP A 470 24.62 -0.58 38.81
C ASP A 470 24.17 0.49 37.78
N GLY A 471 23.73 0.08 36.59
CA GLY A 471 23.34 0.95 35.49
C GLY A 471 24.50 1.39 34.59
N SER A 472 25.73 0.94 34.83
CA SER A 472 26.86 1.21 33.94
C SER A 472 26.70 0.51 32.59
N LYS A 473 27.20 1.14 31.52
CA LYS A 473 27.08 0.67 30.12
C LYS A 473 28.47 0.34 29.55
N ARG A 474 28.63 -0.87 29.00
CA ARG A 474 29.84 -1.30 28.26
C ARG A 474 29.46 -1.66 26.82
N ARG A 475 30.14 -1.08 25.83
CA ARG A 475 29.94 -1.47 24.42
C ARG A 475 30.46 -2.91 24.22
N LEU A 476 29.62 -3.80 23.72
CA LEU A 476 29.97 -5.19 23.41
C LEU A 476 30.42 -5.35 21.95
N ARG A 477 29.62 -4.82 21.02
CA ARG A 477 29.77 -5.03 19.57
C ARG A 477 29.21 -3.82 18.83
N CYS A 478 29.71 -3.59 17.61
CA CYS A 478 28.94 -2.90 16.58
C CYS A 478 28.77 -3.79 15.36
N ASP A 479 27.64 -3.65 14.68
CA ASP A 479 27.34 -4.26 13.39
C ASP A 479 26.91 -3.16 12.42
N SER A 480 27.75 -2.87 11.43
CA SER A 480 27.50 -1.86 10.41
C SER A 480 26.82 -2.41 9.14
N SER A 481 26.32 -3.65 9.19
CA SER A 481 26.03 -4.46 7.99
C SER A 481 24.74 -5.29 8.05
N THR A 482 24.14 -5.46 9.24
CA THR A 482 22.91 -6.27 9.40
C THR A 482 21.63 -5.55 8.97
N VAL A 483 21.58 -4.22 9.02
CA VAL A 483 20.40 -3.42 8.62
C VAL A 483 20.23 -3.41 7.09
N GLY A 484 19.00 -3.22 6.60
CA GLY A 484 18.76 -2.84 5.19
C GLY A 484 18.98 -3.95 4.16
N GLN A 485 18.56 -5.18 4.46
CA GLN A 485 18.90 -6.38 3.68
C GLN A 485 17.81 -6.78 2.69
N ASN A 486 18.22 -7.36 1.55
CA ASN A 486 17.35 -7.97 0.55
C ASN A 486 16.13 -7.09 0.18
N ILE A 487 16.34 -5.80 -0.01
CA ILE A 487 15.27 -4.83 -0.28
C ILE A 487 14.57 -5.25 -1.58
N SER A 488 13.29 -5.60 -1.48
CA SER A 488 12.61 -6.45 -2.46
C SER A 488 11.33 -5.81 -2.98
N THR A 489 11.07 -5.98 -4.27
CA THR A 489 9.78 -5.64 -4.91
C THR A 489 9.35 -6.75 -5.88
N LYS A 490 8.12 -6.70 -6.39
CA LYS A 490 7.61 -7.65 -7.39
C LYS A 490 8.28 -7.39 -8.75
N SER A 491 8.69 -8.45 -9.45
CA SER A 491 9.21 -8.37 -10.81
C SER A 491 8.15 -7.92 -11.83
N VAL A 492 8.55 -7.14 -12.82
CA VAL A 492 7.69 -6.74 -13.95
C VAL A 492 7.20 -7.98 -14.71
N GLY A 493 5.87 -8.13 -14.81
CA GLY A 493 5.22 -9.22 -15.54
C GLY A 493 5.31 -10.61 -14.88
N SER A 494 5.78 -10.71 -13.64
CA SER A 494 5.84 -11.99 -12.91
C SER A 494 5.81 -11.83 -11.39
N ASP A 495 5.57 -12.92 -10.68
CA ASP A 495 5.35 -12.94 -9.23
C ASP A 495 6.62 -13.25 -8.44
N GLN A 496 7.77 -13.13 -9.13
CA GLN A 496 9.10 -13.34 -8.58
C GLN A 496 9.60 -12.11 -7.81
N ARG A 497 10.57 -12.36 -6.94
CA ARG A 497 11.26 -11.31 -6.16
C ARG A 497 12.31 -10.62 -7.04
N ASN A 498 12.20 -9.32 -7.20
CA ASN A 498 13.26 -8.45 -7.69
C ASN A 498 14.03 -7.85 -6.52
N ASP A 499 15.36 -7.96 -6.52
CA ASP A 499 16.22 -7.43 -5.44
C ASP A 499 16.82 -6.08 -5.83
N ILE A 500 16.38 -5.03 -5.14
CA ILE A 500 16.71 -3.64 -5.41
C ILE A 500 17.60 -3.02 -4.32
N THR A 501 18.21 -3.84 -3.44
CA THR A 501 19.11 -3.37 -2.36
C THR A 501 20.19 -2.41 -2.88
N HIS A 502 20.76 -2.72 -4.05
CA HIS A 502 21.78 -1.93 -4.74
C HIS A 502 21.32 -0.54 -5.21
N SER A 503 20.01 -0.27 -5.22
CA SER A 503 19.42 1.05 -5.53
C SER A 503 19.36 1.96 -4.31
N TYR A 504 19.34 1.40 -3.09
CA TYR A 504 19.24 2.12 -1.82
C TYR A 504 20.60 2.36 -1.16
N LYS A 505 21.54 1.42 -1.33
CA LYS A 505 22.89 1.53 -0.77
C LYS A 505 23.94 0.83 -1.62
N HIS A 506 25.18 1.27 -1.43
CA HIS A 506 26.35 0.59 -1.98
C HIS A 506 26.61 -0.74 -1.23
N ARG A 507 27.49 -1.58 -1.79
CA ARG A 507 27.78 -2.90 -1.23
C ARG A 507 28.47 -2.78 0.14
N GLU A 508 27.97 -3.53 1.12
CA GLU A 508 28.53 -3.67 2.47
C GLU A 508 30.06 -3.83 2.47
N GLY A 509 30.74 -3.01 3.28
CA GLY A 509 32.20 -3.04 3.42
C GLY A 509 32.98 -2.47 2.22
N SER A 510 32.30 -1.83 1.27
CA SER A 510 32.96 -1.06 0.21
C SER A 510 33.29 0.36 0.66
N GLN A 511 34.29 0.99 0.03
CA GLN A 511 34.65 2.37 0.33
C GLN A 511 33.47 3.35 0.12
N MET A 512 32.72 3.19 -0.98
CA MET A 512 31.58 4.03 -1.32
C MET A 512 30.42 3.95 -0.32
N GLU A 513 30.22 2.77 0.29
CA GLU A 513 29.20 2.51 1.30
C GLU A 513 29.51 3.30 2.59
N ARG A 514 30.72 3.17 3.12
CA ARG A 514 31.18 3.97 4.25
C ARG A 514 31.38 5.46 3.93
N GLU A 515 31.52 5.85 2.66
CA GLU A 515 31.51 7.26 2.22
C GLU A 515 30.10 7.84 2.30
N ALA A 516 29.10 7.20 1.70
CA ALA A 516 27.70 7.64 1.78
C ALA A 516 27.18 7.72 3.23
N PHE A 517 27.62 6.80 4.11
CA PHE A 517 27.30 6.88 5.54
C PHE A 517 27.90 8.12 6.23
N ARG A 518 29.14 8.51 5.89
CA ARG A 518 29.76 9.73 6.45
C ARG A 518 29.07 10.99 5.96
N ASP A 519 28.80 11.09 4.66
CA ASP A 519 28.07 12.23 4.06
C ASP A 519 26.68 12.40 4.72
N ALA A 520 26.00 11.28 5.04
CA ALA A 520 24.71 11.29 5.73
C ALA A 520 24.79 11.80 7.19
N VAL A 521 25.83 11.39 7.94
CA VAL A 521 26.09 11.86 9.31
C VAL A 521 26.46 13.35 9.32
N ASP A 522 27.35 13.79 8.43
CA ASP A 522 27.77 15.19 8.32
C ASP A 522 26.59 16.10 7.94
N GLY A 523 25.67 15.62 7.11
CA GLY A 523 24.42 16.33 6.78
C GLY A 523 23.42 16.45 7.94
N LEU A 524 23.52 15.61 8.98
CA LEU A 524 22.63 15.61 10.14
C LEU A 524 23.14 16.43 11.33
N ASN A 525 24.44 16.74 11.36
CA ASN A 525 25.08 17.57 12.39
C ASN A 525 25.00 17.08 13.87
N PRO A 526 25.00 15.76 14.23
CA PRO A 526 24.98 15.32 15.63
C PRO A 526 26.40 15.12 16.22
N ARG A 527 26.49 14.96 17.55
CA ARG A 527 27.77 14.96 18.30
C ARG A 527 28.37 13.58 18.61
N ARG A 528 28.14 12.56 17.78
CA ARG A 528 28.68 11.20 18.00
C ARG A 528 29.40 10.69 16.74
N PRO A 529 30.66 10.23 16.85
CA PRO A 529 31.23 9.36 15.83
C PRO A 529 30.40 8.06 15.72
N GLY A 530 30.25 7.54 14.51
CA GLY A 530 29.76 6.18 14.28
C GLY A 530 30.75 5.12 14.80
N CYS A 531 30.60 3.87 14.36
CA CYS A 531 31.37 2.77 14.93
C CYS A 531 32.87 2.82 14.59
N GLY A 532 33.67 3.32 15.54
CA GLY A 532 35.11 3.15 15.54
C GLY A 532 35.51 1.67 15.64
N ASN A 533 36.70 1.36 15.10
CA ASN A 533 37.24 0.02 14.87
C ASN A 533 36.94 -1.02 15.98
N PRO A 534 36.70 -2.29 15.62
CA PRO A 534 36.54 -3.38 16.59
C PRO A 534 37.84 -3.62 17.37
N ASP A 535 37.71 -3.99 18.64
CA ASP A 535 38.86 -4.25 19.51
C ASP A 535 39.58 -5.56 19.12
N PRO A 536 40.92 -5.56 18.98
CA PRO A 536 41.68 -6.70 18.50
C PRO A 536 41.87 -7.79 19.58
N GLY A 537 40.83 -8.58 19.86
CA GLY A 537 40.88 -9.66 20.85
C GLY A 537 39.66 -10.60 20.88
N GLU A 538 38.92 -10.74 19.78
CA GLU A 538 37.60 -11.40 19.80
C GLU A 538 37.61 -12.93 19.77
N VAL A 539 36.87 -13.52 20.71
CA VAL A 539 36.24 -14.83 20.54
C VAL A 539 35.03 -14.64 19.63
N LYS A 540 35.05 -15.27 18.46
CA LYS A 540 33.95 -15.18 17.50
C LYS A 540 32.84 -16.16 17.89
N MET A 541 31.61 -15.65 17.98
CA MET A 541 30.43 -16.42 18.36
C MET A 541 29.31 -16.22 17.33
N SER A 542 28.63 -17.31 16.94
CA SER A 542 27.46 -17.25 16.06
C SER A 542 26.50 -18.42 16.30
N PHE A 543 25.20 -18.21 16.07
CA PHE A 543 24.23 -19.30 15.99
C PHE A 543 24.12 -19.83 14.56
N GLN A 544 24.12 -21.15 14.42
CA GLN A 544 23.78 -21.88 13.20
C GLN A 544 22.48 -22.65 13.42
N GLU A 545 21.53 -22.55 12.49
CA GLU A 545 20.32 -23.39 12.49
C GLU A 545 20.69 -24.82 12.07
N GLU A 546 20.31 -25.84 12.85
CA GLU A 546 20.61 -27.25 12.53
C GLU A 546 19.62 -27.84 11.52
N GLU A 547 18.36 -27.39 11.59
CA GLU A 547 17.28 -27.66 10.63
C GLU A 547 16.43 -26.40 10.46
N GLU A 548 15.68 -26.29 9.36
CA GLU A 548 14.79 -25.15 9.10
C GLU A 548 13.73 -25.04 10.21
N PRO A 549 13.67 -23.93 10.97
CA PRO A 549 12.74 -23.81 12.11
C PRO A 549 11.28 -23.83 11.67
N GLN A 550 10.49 -24.80 12.15
CA GLN A 550 9.10 -25.02 11.71
C GLN A 550 8.09 -24.91 12.86
N THR A 551 6.96 -24.24 12.60
CA THR A 551 5.83 -24.13 13.53
C THR A 551 5.31 -25.52 13.91
N GLY A 552 5.38 -25.86 15.20
CA GLY A 552 4.96 -27.18 15.71
C GLY A 552 6.11 -28.13 16.09
N ARG A 553 7.37 -27.70 15.97
CA ARG A 553 8.56 -28.52 16.30
C ARG A 553 9.51 -27.80 17.26
N ASP A 554 10.38 -28.55 17.92
CA ASP A 554 11.48 -27.95 18.69
C ASP A 554 12.44 -27.20 17.74
N VAL A 555 12.90 -26.01 18.13
CA VAL A 555 13.94 -25.29 17.37
C VAL A 555 15.30 -25.80 17.83
N ARG A 556 16.19 -26.13 16.88
CA ARG A 556 17.54 -26.64 17.15
C ARG A 556 18.60 -25.73 16.53
N LEU A 557 19.45 -25.17 17.38
CA LEU A 557 20.55 -24.29 17.00
C LEU A 557 21.88 -24.83 17.57
N ALA A 558 22.96 -24.62 16.83
CA ALA A 558 24.33 -24.81 17.30
C ALA A 558 24.99 -23.44 17.53
N LEU A 559 25.32 -23.12 18.79
CA LEU A 559 26.16 -21.98 19.12
C LEU A 559 27.62 -22.34 18.82
N LYS A 560 28.16 -21.74 17.76
CA LYS A 560 29.55 -21.85 17.33
C LYS A 560 30.42 -20.85 18.08
N MET A 561 31.59 -21.30 18.53
CA MET A 561 32.60 -20.47 19.19
C MET A 561 33.99 -20.78 18.65
N ASN A 562 34.77 -19.75 18.33
CA ASN A 562 36.13 -19.87 17.81
C ASN A 562 37.02 -18.75 18.37
N SER A 563 38.23 -19.07 18.82
CA SER A 563 39.21 -18.08 19.29
C SER A 563 40.54 -18.28 18.57
N GLN A 564 41.17 -17.16 18.19
CA GLN A 564 42.52 -17.13 17.64
C GLN A 564 43.61 -17.22 18.73
N ASP A 565 43.22 -17.19 20.01
CA ASP A 565 44.16 -17.29 21.14
C ASP A 565 44.84 -18.68 21.20
N MET A 566 46.08 -18.68 21.67
CA MET A 566 46.91 -19.87 21.84
C MET A 566 46.70 -20.58 23.19
N VAL A 567 45.78 -20.11 24.03
CA VAL A 567 45.41 -20.69 25.32
C VAL A 567 43.97 -21.18 25.31
N GLY A 568 43.67 -22.27 26.04
CA GLY A 568 42.30 -22.70 26.29
C GLY A 568 41.59 -21.78 27.29
N GLN A 569 40.48 -21.19 26.87
CA GLN A 569 39.65 -20.28 27.67
C GLN A 569 38.40 -21.01 28.19
N THR A 570 37.81 -20.56 29.30
CA THR A 570 36.60 -21.18 29.88
C THR A 570 35.58 -20.11 30.17
N PHE A 571 34.39 -20.28 29.63
CA PHE A 571 33.33 -19.29 29.65
C PHE A 571 32.14 -19.76 30.48
N ILE A 572 31.54 -18.83 31.20
CA ILE A 572 30.17 -18.95 31.68
C ILE A 572 29.29 -18.31 30.60
N ILE A 573 28.42 -19.10 29.98
CA ILE A 573 27.54 -18.67 28.90
C ILE A 573 26.11 -18.64 29.41
N ASN A 574 25.49 -17.47 29.37
CA ASN A 574 24.05 -17.30 29.56
C ASN A 574 23.38 -17.28 28.19
N ILE A 575 22.46 -18.22 27.95
CA ILE A 575 21.67 -18.31 26.72
C ILE A 575 20.23 -17.95 27.03
N SER A 576 19.74 -16.88 26.41
CA SER A 576 18.40 -16.32 26.58
C SER A 576 17.54 -16.60 25.35
N THR A 577 16.23 -16.77 25.54
CA THR A 577 15.26 -16.86 24.44
C THR A 577 14.06 -15.99 24.77
N GLN A 578 13.80 -14.99 23.93
CA GLN A 578 12.69 -14.05 24.07
C GLN A 578 11.75 -14.15 22.87
N ALA A 579 10.44 -14.02 23.11
CA ALA A 579 9.46 -13.88 22.04
C ALA A 579 9.32 -12.41 21.63
N MET A 580 9.36 -12.14 20.32
CA MET A 580 9.46 -10.81 19.73
C MET A 580 8.25 -10.53 18.83
N SER A 581 7.76 -9.30 18.82
CA SER A 581 6.98 -8.83 17.66
C SER A 581 7.90 -8.67 16.45
N TYR A 582 7.35 -8.69 15.23
CA TYR A 582 8.13 -8.47 14.00
C TYR A 582 8.81 -7.10 13.96
N THR A 583 8.40 -6.16 14.83
CA THR A 583 9.01 -4.84 15.05
C THR A 583 10.23 -4.87 15.99
N GLY A 584 10.81 -6.05 16.28
CA GLY A 584 11.99 -6.20 17.13
C GLY A 584 11.77 -5.92 18.62
N VAL A 585 10.52 -5.75 19.09
CA VAL A 585 10.24 -5.43 20.50
C VAL A 585 10.09 -6.73 21.32
N PRO A 586 10.87 -6.94 22.39
CA PRO A 586 10.76 -8.13 23.23
C PRO A 586 9.48 -8.09 24.08
N VAL A 587 8.65 -9.11 23.96
CA VAL A 587 7.35 -9.17 24.67
C VAL A 587 7.39 -10.04 25.92
N CYS A 588 8.14 -11.15 25.90
CA CYS A 588 8.38 -11.97 27.09
C CYS A 588 9.65 -12.83 26.97
N ASN A 589 10.23 -13.19 28.11
CA ASN A 589 11.31 -14.17 28.19
C ASN A 589 10.72 -15.57 28.34
N LEU A 590 11.10 -16.48 27.45
CA LEU A 590 10.60 -17.85 27.41
C LEU A 590 11.50 -18.82 28.18
N HIS A 591 12.81 -18.66 28.02
CA HIS A 591 13.81 -19.53 28.64
C HIS A 591 15.12 -18.78 28.87
N THR A 592 15.87 -19.21 29.89
CA THR A 592 17.23 -18.78 30.14
C THR A 592 18.01 -19.97 30.70
N LEU A 593 19.12 -20.32 30.04
CA LEU A 593 20.04 -21.40 30.38
C LEU A 593 21.39 -20.80 30.78
N GLN A 594 22.11 -21.44 31.69
CA GLN A 594 23.50 -21.13 31.99
C GLN A 594 24.36 -22.39 31.83
N GLU A 595 25.39 -22.31 31.00
CA GLU A 595 26.34 -23.40 30.75
C GLU A 595 27.77 -22.95 31.03
N THR A 596 28.65 -23.89 31.42
CA THR A 596 30.09 -23.62 31.59
C THR A 596 30.86 -24.46 30.57
N VAL A 597 31.59 -23.82 29.66
CA VAL A 597 32.26 -24.49 28.55
C VAL A 597 33.72 -24.07 28.39
N THR A 598 34.59 -25.02 28.10
CA THR A 598 36.00 -24.78 27.79
C THR A 598 36.23 -24.80 26.29
N LEU A 599 36.59 -23.67 25.70
CA LEU A 599 36.95 -23.54 24.29
C LEU A 599 38.38 -24.07 24.07
N PRO A 600 38.58 -25.16 23.31
CA PRO A 600 39.91 -25.71 23.10
C PRO A 600 40.72 -24.83 22.15
N ARG A 601 42.02 -24.64 22.44
CA ARG A 601 42.98 -23.86 21.63
C ARG A 601 42.82 -24.17 20.13
N GLY A 602 42.55 -23.12 19.34
CA GLY A 602 42.53 -23.19 17.87
C GLY A 602 41.51 -24.17 17.27
N LYS A 603 40.45 -24.50 18.01
CA LYS A 603 39.32 -25.32 17.54
C LYS A 603 38.02 -24.55 17.64
N GLU A 604 37.09 -24.86 16.75
CA GLU A 604 35.69 -24.51 16.94
C GLU A 604 35.08 -25.40 18.03
N LEU A 605 34.32 -24.78 18.94
CA LEU A 605 33.38 -25.46 19.83
C LEU A 605 31.96 -25.25 19.30
N SER A 606 31.10 -26.25 19.49
CA SER A 606 29.70 -26.25 19.05
C SER A 606 28.84 -26.66 20.25
N VAL A 607 28.06 -25.72 20.81
CA VAL A 607 27.15 -25.97 21.93
C VAL A 607 25.73 -26.11 21.37
N ALA A 608 25.07 -27.24 21.65
CA ALA A 608 23.71 -27.49 21.18
C ALA A 608 22.68 -26.72 22.02
N VAL A 609 21.74 -26.06 21.36
CA VAL A 609 20.69 -25.24 21.97
C VAL A 609 19.35 -25.67 21.41
N VAL A 610 18.51 -26.27 22.26
CA VAL A 610 17.18 -26.77 21.89
C VAL A 610 16.11 -25.95 22.60
N ILE A 611 15.15 -25.42 21.85
CA ILE A 611 14.03 -24.63 22.37
C ILE A 611 12.74 -25.44 22.12
N PRO A 612 12.20 -26.13 23.13
CA PRO A 612 11.08 -27.05 22.93
C PRO A 612 9.80 -26.34 22.48
N PHE A 613 8.99 -26.99 21.62
CA PHE A 613 7.69 -26.46 21.20
C PHE A 613 6.78 -26.13 22.40
N SER A 614 6.83 -26.94 23.46
CA SER A 614 6.06 -26.70 24.70
C SER A 614 6.42 -25.40 25.44
N VAL A 615 7.60 -24.83 25.19
CA VAL A 615 8.06 -23.57 25.80
C VAL A 615 7.55 -22.35 25.02
N TYR A 616 7.64 -22.38 23.68
CA TYR A 616 7.32 -21.21 22.87
C TYR A 616 5.88 -21.19 22.30
N SER A 617 5.24 -22.35 22.13
CA SER A 617 3.94 -22.53 21.45
C SER A 617 2.88 -21.51 21.87
N LYS A 618 2.64 -21.38 23.18
CA LYS A 618 1.63 -20.47 23.77
C LYS A 618 1.91 -18.98 23.55
N HIS A 619 3.12 -18.62 23.13
CA HIS A 619 3.57 -17.26 22.92
C HIS A 619 3.60 -16.90 21.43
N MET A 620 4.04 -17.81 20.56
CA MET A 620 3.97 -17.63 19.09
C MET A 620 2.52 -17.55 18.56
N LEU A 621 1.51 -17.76 19.40
CA LEU A 621 0.11 -17.40 19.15
C LEU A 621 -0.11 -15.88 18.91
N MET A 622 0.85 -15.04 19.31
CA MET A 622 0.75 -13.57 19.28
C MET A 622 2.02 -12.87 18.76
N PHE A 623 3.09 -13.61 18.46
CA PHE A 623 4.44 -13.09 18.22
C PHE A 623 5.07 -13.75 16.99
N ASP A 624 5.98 -13.03 16.32
CA ASP A 624 6.37 -13.30 14.94
C ASP A 624 7.78 -13.93 14.82
N SER A 625 8.64 -13.73 15.82
CA SER A 625 9.97 -14.35 15.91
C SER A 625 10.40 -14.67 17.34
N LEU A 626 11.43 -15.51 17.46
CA LEU A 626 12.17 -15.75 18.70
C LEU A 626 13.56 -15.11 18.55
N LYS A 627 13.96 -14.20 19.45
CA LYS A 627 15.36 -13.76 19.56
C LYS A 627 16.08 -14.69 20.52
N VAL A 628 17.17 -15.30 20.06
CA VAL A 628 18.06 -16.14 20.86
C VAL A 628 19.38 -15.40 21.02
N THR A 629 19.81 -15.20 22.26
CA THR A 629 20.99 -14.42 22.61
C THR A 629 21.92 -15.25 23.49
N ALA A 630 23.22 -15.26 23.20
CA ALA A 630 24.24 -15.86 24.05
C ALA A 630 25.24 -14.78 24.50
N VAL A 631 25.42 -14.65 25.82
CA VAL A 631 26.44 -13.80 26.46
C VAL A 631 27.44 -14.71 27.16
N ALA A 632 28.70 -14.67 26.74
CA ALA A 632 29.80 -15.46 27.28
C ALA A 632 30.79 -14.56 28.04
N MET A 633 31.04 -14.87 29.31
CA MET A 633 32.00 -14.17 30.17
C MET A 633 33.18 -15.10 30.44
N ASP A 634 34.44 -14.67 30.24
CA ASP A 634 35.59 -15.49 30.60
C ASP A 634 35.71 -15.63 32.14
N GLN A 635 35.96 -16.86 32.59
CA GLN A 635 35.95 -17.21 34.01
C GLN A 635 37.18 -16.68 34.78
N LYS A 636 38.28 -16.33 34.10
CA LYS A 636 39.50 -15.78 34.70
C LYS A 636 39.51 -14.26 34.66
N ASN A 637 38.92 -13.67 33.61
CA ASN A 637 38.77 -12.23 33.46
C ASN A 637 37.32 -11.86 33.07
N PRO A 638 36.41 -11.69 34.05
CA PRO A 638 35.00 -11.36 33.82
C PRO A 638 34.76 -10.02 33.11
N GLU A 639 35.80 -9.20 32.90
CA GLU A 639 35.69 -8.00 32.06
C GLU A 639 35.59 -8.32 30.57
N LEU A 640 36.11 -9.48 30.14
CA LEU A 640 35.98 -10.00 28.78
C LEU A 640 34.61 -10.66 28.61
N VAL A 641 33.70 -9.92 27.97
CA VAL A 641 32.33 -10.36 27.67
C VAL A 641 32.12 -10.34 26.17
N TYR A 642 31.77 -11.50 25.62
CA TYR A 642 31.45 -11.70 24.21
C TYR A 642 29.96 -11.97 24.05
N MET A 643 29.36 -11.56 22.93
CA MET A 643 27.93 -11.74 22.69
C MET A 643 27.64 -12.09 21.22
N THR A 644 26.63 -12.92 21.02
CA THR A 644 26.00 -13.13 19.70
C THR A 644 24.48 -13.32 19.85
N GLU A 645 23.75 -13.06 18.79
CA GLU A 645 22.29 -13.18 18.74
C GLU A 645 21.80 -13.70 17.38
N SER A 646 20.57 -14.21 17.34
CA SER A 646 19.90 -14.60 16.10
C SER A 646 18.38 -14.52 16.26
N ASP A 647 17.73 -13.89 15.29
CA ASP A 647 16.26 -13.86 15.18
C ASP A 647 15.76 -15.04 14.33
N ILE A 648 14.94 -15.87 14.95
CA ILE A 648 14.38 -17.09 14.37
C ILE A 648 12.92 -16.83 13.98
N VAL A 649 12.62 -16.93 12.69
CA VAL A 649 11.24 -16.91 12.16
C VAL A 649 10.85 -18.33 11.80
N LEU A 650 9.81 -18.84 12.46
CA LEU A 650 9.26 -20.18 12.21
C LEU A 650 8.55 -20.22 10.86
N GLN A 651 8.84 -21.24 10.06
CA GLN A 651 8.12 -21.52 8.83
C GLN A 651 6.81 -22.24 9.11
N ASP A 652 5.74 -21.80 8.44
CA ASP A 652 4.49 -22.53 8.38
C ASP A 652 4.72 -23.83 7.56
N PRO A 653 4.41 -25.02 8.11
CA PRO A 653 4.56 -26.27 7.37
C PRO A 653 3.76 -26.27 6.05
N PRO A 654 4.30 -26.84 4.97
CA PRO A 654 3.80 -26.59 3.61
C PRO A 654 2.42 -27.20 3.36
N ILE A 655 1.46 -26.36 2.99
CA ILE A 655 0.16 -26.81 2.45
C ILE A 655 0.37 -27.37 1.04
N SER A 656 0.26 -28.69 0.89
CA SER A 656 0.16 -29.34 -0.42
C SER A 656 -1.32 -29.54 -0.80
N VAL A 657 -1.80 -28.81 -1.81
CA VAL A 657 -3.06 -29.14 -2.47
C VAL A 657 -2.81 -30.26 -3.48
N LYS A 658 -3.48 -31.41 -3.30
CA LYS A 658 -3.39 -32.57 -4.20
C LYS A 658 -4.72 -32.75 -4.93
N PRO A 659 -4.78 -32.62 -6.26
CA PRO A 659 -6.00 -32.92 -7.01
C PRO A 659 -6.18 -34.45 -7.09
N ASN A 660 -6.82 -35.05 -6.10
CA ASN A 660 -7.30 -36.43 -6.20
C ASN A 660 -8.49 -36.74 -5.28
N ALA A 661 -9.30 -37.73 -5.67
CA ALA A 661 -10.60 -37.99 -5.08
C ALA A 661 -10.52 -38.52 -3.63
N LYS A 662 -11.49 -38.07 -2.80
CA LYS A 662 -11.69 -38.39 -1.37
C LYS A 662 -10.78 -37.63 -0.38
N ALA A 663 -10.85 -36.30 -0.44
CA ALA A 663 -10.74 -35.44 0.75
C ALA A 663 -12.14 -34.87 1.10
N ASP A 664 -12.29 -34.28 2.29
CA ASP A 664 -13.56 -33.70 2.74
C ASP A 664 -13.92 -32.45 1.91
N ARG A 665 -15.12 -32.44 1.33
CA ARG A 665 -15.53 -31.50 0.28
C ARG A 665 -16.18 -30.23 0.86
N LEU A 666 -15.51 -29.09 0.72
CA LEU A 666 -16.13 -27.77 0.84
C LEU A 666 -16.53 -27.28 -0.57
N LEU A 667 -17.79 -27.50 -0.97
CA LEU A 667 -18.32 -27.06 -2.27
C LEU A 667 -18.78 -25.61 -2.21
N ILE A 668 -18.14 -24.73 -2.98
CA ILE A 668 -18.53 -23.34 -3.17
C ILE A 668 -19.13 -23.18 -4.57
N THR A 669 -20.44 -22.90 -4.65
CA THR A 669 -21.19 -22.82 -5.91
C THR A 669 -21.87 -21.45 -6.06
N ARG A 670 -21.38 -20.58 -6.96
CA ARG A 670 -22.04 -19.28 -7.24
C ARG A 670 -21.66 -18.66 -8.59
N SER A 671 -22.61 -17.91 -9.17
CA SER A 671 -22.44 -17.20 -10.46
C SER A 671 -21.59 -15.95 -10.34
N LEU A 672 -20.67 -15.78 -11.29
CA LEU A 672 -19.82 -14.59 -11.44
C LEU A 672 -20.55 -13.54 -12.30
N ASN A 673 -20.85 -12.37 -11.74
CA ASN A 673 -21.64 -11.32 -12.41
C ASN A 673 -20.89 -9.97 -12.41
N GLY A 674 -19.98 -9.74 -13.37
CA GLY A 674 -19.30 -8.45 -13.62
C GLY A 674 -19.80 -7.72 -14.88
N PRO A 675 -19.34 -6.49 -15.17
CA PRO A 675 -19.70 -5.71 -16.37
C PRO A 675 -18.96 -6.16 -17.65
N SER A 676 -19.33 -5.59 -18.80
CA SER A 676 -18.96 -6.08 -20.14
C SER A 676 -17.53 -5.76 -20.63
N GLY A 677 -16.78 -6.81 -20.99
CA GLY A 677 -15.90 -6.83 -22.16
C GLY A 677 -14.40 -6.67 -21.92
N ALA A 678 -13.70 -7.81 -21.86
CA ALA A 678 -12.33 -8.01 -22.34
C ALA A 678 -12.21 -9.49 -22.79
N GLU A 679 -11.78 -9.74 -24.03
CA GLU A 679 -11.42 -11.08 -24.50
C GLU A 679 -9.89 -11.21 -24.51
N GLU A 680 -9.31 -11.75 -23.45
CA GLU A 680 -8.15 -12.68 -23.45
C GLU A 680 -7.68 -12.98 -22.01
N TYR A 681 -7.03 -14.14 -21.82
CA TYR A 681 -6.33 -14.58 -20.59
C TYR A 681 -6.98 -14.28 -19.23
N LEU A 682 -8.04 -15.01 -18.90
CA LEU A 682 -8.47 -15.24 -17.51
C LEU A 682 -7.37 -16.00 -16.72
N ARG A 683 -6.41 -15.26 -16.14
CA ARG A 683 -5.58 -15.72 -15.03
C ARG A 683 -6.35 -15.49 -13.73
N LEU A 684 -6.99 -16.54 -13.20
CA LEU A 684 -7.76 -16.39 -11.96
C LEU A 684 -6.82 -16.32 -10.76
N TRP A 685 -6.69 -15.12 -10.22
CA TRP A 685 -6.04 -14.86 -8.95
C TRP A 685 -7.05 -14.98 -7.80
N PHE A 686 -6.69 -15.73 -6.77
CA PHE A 686 -7.50 -15.90 -5.57
C PHE A 686 -6.62 -15.75 -4.33
N THR A 687 -6.92 -14.76 -3.48
CA THR A 687 -6.28 -14.67 -2.16
C THR A 687 -7.09 -15.51 -1.17
N CYS A 688 -6.69 -16.76 -1.01
CA CYS A 688 -7.38 -17.73 -0.17
C CYS A 688 -6.64 -17.89 1.19
N MET A 689 -7.25 -17.45 2.29
CA MET A 689 -6.70 -17.64 3.64
C MET A 689 -7.65 -18.44 4.53
N LEU A 690 -7.20 -19.63 4.97
CA LEU A 690 -7.82 -20.36 6.06
C LEU A 690 -7.10 -20.04 7.37
N ARG A 691 -7.88 -19.74 8.41
CA ARG A 691 -7.41 -19.21 9.69
C ARG A 691 -7.80 -20.15 10.84
N TYR A 692 -7.16 -19.98 11.98
CA TYR A 692 -7.58 -20.56 13.26
C TYR A 692 -7.76 -19.42 14.28
N LEU A 693 -9.00 -19.10 14.67
CA LEU A 693 -9.21 -17.97 15.60
C LEU A 693 -8.72 -18.30 17.02
N GLY A 694 -8.68 -19.59 17.39
CA GLY A 694 -8.25 -20.16 18.67
C GLY A 694 -6.73 -20.14 18.96
N ALA A 695 -6.02 -19.08 18.56
CA ALA A 695 -4.69 -18.76 19.07
C ALA A 695 -3.56 -18.96 18.04
N SER A 696 -3.41 -20.18 17.48
CA SER A 696 -2.20 -20.56 16.70
C SER A 696 -2.03 -19.74 15.40
N PRO A 697 -0.81 -19.34 15.01
CA PRO A 697 -0.56 -18.34 13.98
C PRO A 697 -0.69 -18.86 12.53
N PHE A 698 -1.54 -19.86 12.29
CA PHE A 698 -1.76 -20.40 10.94
C PHE A 698 -2.51 -19.40 10.05
N CYS A 699 -1.72 -18.57 9.37
CA CYS A 699 -2.11 -17.68 8.27
C CYS A 699 -1.28 -18.03 7.02
N SER A 700 -1.25 -19.31 6.67
CA SER A 700 -0.74 -19.80 5.40
C SER A 700 -1.71 -19.45 4.27
N ALA A 701 -1.31 -18.58 3.34
CA ALA A 701 -2.04 -18.38 2.09
C ALA A 701 -2.11 -19.71 1.31
N ILE A 702 -3.32 -20.17 1.01
CA ILE A 702 -3.55 -21.39 0.21
C ILE A 702 -3.30 -21.01 -1.26
N ARG A 703 -2.05 -21.15 -1.68
CA ARG A 703 -1.56 -20.68 -3.00
C ARG A 703 -2.21 -21.36 -4.21
N ASN A 704 -2.83 -22.53 -4.02
CA ASN A 704 -3.35 -23.38 -5.09
C ASN A 704 -4.85 -23.69 -4.88
N LEU A 705 -5.74 -22.72 -5.11
CA LEU A 705 -7.16 -23.01 -5.32
C LEU A 705 -7.32 -23.78 -6.64
N SER A 706 -8.05 -24.90 -6.62
CA SER A 706 -8.21 -25.77 -7.79
C SER A 706 -9.57 -25.52 -8.46
N LEU A 707 -9.56 -25.04 -9.70
CA LEU A 707 -10.78 -24.87 -10.48
C LEU A 707 -11.26 -26.23 -11.00
N LEU A 708 -12.54 -26.52 -10.76
CA LEU A 708 -13.18 -27.79 -11.15
C LEU A 708 -13.76 -27.75 -12.57
N GLY A 709 -13.58 -26.65 -13.29
CA GLY A 709 -14.00 -26.46 -14.67
C GLY A 709 -13.26 -25.30 -15.35
N GLU A 710 -13.49 -25.15 -16.65
CA GLU A 710 -12.95 -24.04 -17.43
C GLU A 710 -13.61 -22.72 -17.02
N ALA A 711 -12.83 -21.77 -16.51
CA ALA A 711 -13.34 -20.45 -16.16
C ALA A 711 -13.57 -19.62 -17.43
N ARG A 712 -14.79 -19.09 -17.57
CA ARG A 712 -15.20 -18.21 -18.68
C ARG A 712 -15.88 -16.96 -18.13
N LEU A 713 -15.75 -15.86 -18.86
CA LEU A 713 -16.36 -14.59 -18.51
C LEU A 713 -17.90 -14.74 -18.46
N TYR A 714 -18.52 -14.25 -17.38
CA TYR A 714 -19.96 -14.40 -17.06
C TYR A 714 -20.47 -15.85 -16.89
N ALA A 715 -19.57 -16.83 -16.75
CA ALA A 715 -19.94 -18.20 -16.38
C ALA A 715 -19.80 -18.44 -14.86
N THR A 716 -20.55 -19.40 -14.34
CA THR A 716 -20.24 -20.02 -13.04
C THR A 716 -19.06 -20.97 -13.22
N VAL A 717 -18.05 -20.87 -12.36
CA VAL A 717 -17.00 -21.89 -12.22
C VAL A 717 -16.95 -22.36 -10.77
N GLU A 718 -16.79 -23.67 -10.55
CA GLU A 718 -16.63 -24.24 -9.21
C GLU A 718 -15.14 -24.29 -8.83
N ALA A 719 -14.87 -24.11 -7.53
CA ALA A 719 -13.54 -24.06 -6.96
C ALA A 719 -13.42 -24.97 -5.73
N GLU A 720 -12.31 -25.67 -5.61
CA GLU A 720 -11.96 -26.51 -4.46
C GLU A 720 -10.76 -25.93 -3.70
N VAL A 721 -10.91 -25.84 -2.38
CA VAL A 721 -9.90 -25.37 -1.42
C VAL A 721 -9.63 -26.51 -0.45
N VAL A 722 -8.42 -27.08 -0.49
CA VAL A 722 -8.00 -28.19 0.38
C VAL A 722 -7.01 -27.67 1.43
N PHE A 723 -7.32 -27.90 2.69
CA PHE A 723 -6.45 -27.61 3.83
C PHE A 723 -6.18 -28.89 4.63
N VAL A 724 -4.95 -29.03 5.13
CA VAL A 724 -4.53 -30.13 6.01
C VAL A 724 -4.03 -29.53 7.31
N ASN A 725 -4.63 -29.90 8.44
CA ASN A 725 -4.16 -29.49 9.75
C ASN A 725 -2.78 -30.13 10.05
N PRO A 726 -1.72 -29.34 10.25
CA PRO A 726 -0.38 -29.86 10.53
C PRO A 726 -0.12 -30.07 12.03
N LEU A 727 -1.00 -29.61 12.90
CA LEU A 727 -0.90 -29.80 14.35
C LEU A 727 -1.55 -31.11 14.80
N ASN A 728 -1.01 -31.70 15.85
CA ASN A 728 -1.63 -32.84 16.56
C ASN A 728 -2.77 -32.40 17.52
N GLU A 729 -3.43 -31.28 17.21
CA GLU A 729 -4.50 -30.65 17.99
C GLU A 729 -5.65 -30.19 17.08
N THR A 730 -6.89 -30.31 17.54
CA THR A 730 -8.10 -29.95 16.77
C THR A 730 -8.25 -28.44 16.58
N LEU A 731 -8.22 -27.96 15.34
CA LEU A 731 -8.58 -26.57 15.01
C LEU A 731 -10.09 -26.32 15.18
N ARG A 732 -10.43 -25.08 15.53
CA ARG A 732 -11.76 -24.59 15.92
C ARG A 732 -11.91 -23.14 15.47
N ASP A 733 -13.14 -22.68 15.24
CA ASP A 733 -13.38 -21.28 14.86
C ASP A 733 -12.53 -20.88 13.64
N CYS A 734 -12.48 -21.78 12.66
CA CYS A 734 -11.80 -21.54 11.39
C CYS A 734 -12.64 -20.58 10.54
N CYS A 735 -11.97 -19.64 9.87
CA CYS A 735 -12.59 -18.79 8.86
C CYS A 735 -11.78 -18.90 7.57
N LEU A 736 -12.50 -19.03 6.45
CA LEU A 736 -11.98 -18.96 5.09
C LEU A 736 -12.40 -17.63 4.46
N THR A 737 -11.43 -16.79 4.08
CA THR A 737 -11.66 -15.58 3.28
C THR A 737 -11.22 -15.82 1.83
N ILE A 738 -12.04 -15.41 0.85
CA ILE A 738 -11.72 -15.46 -0.59
C ILE A 738 -12.13 -14.14 -1.25
N GLU A 739 -11.25 -13.57 -2.06
CA GLU A 739 -11.45 -12.38 -2.91
C GLU A 739 -10.69 -12.52 -4.24
N GLY A 740 -10.91 -11.56 -5.14
CA GLY A 740 -10.18 -11.41 -6.41
C GLY A 740 -10.88 -10.41 -7.34
N SER A 741 -10.22 -9.29 -7.64
CA SER A 741 -10.72 -8.23 -8.54
C SER A 741 -11.18 -8.80 -9.88
N GLY A 742 -12.30 -8.31 -10.40
CA GLY A 742 -12.95 -8.83 -11.62
C GLY A 742 -13.58 -10.22 -11.51
N LEU A 743 -13.33 -10.98 -10.42
CA LEU A 743 -13.97 -12.27 -10.14
C LEU A 743 -15.09 -12.14 -9.10
N LEU A 744 -14.83 -11.43 -8.00
CA LEU A 744 -15.72 -11.31 -6.84
C LEU A 744 -15.90 -9.84 -6.43
N ARG A 745 -17.15 -9.34 -6.49
CA ARG A 745 -17.53 -7.96 -6.10
C ARG A 745 -17.25 -7.55 -4.63
N SER A 746 -16.74 -8.47 -3.82
CA SER A 746 -16.40 -8.28 -2.40
C SER A 746 -15.83 -9.58 -1.84
N ALA A 747 -14.91 -9.46 -0.87
CA ALA A 747 -14.41 -10.59 -0.11
C ALA A 747 -15.57 -11.40 0.52
N GLN A 748 -15.54 -12.72 0.36
CA GLN A 748 -16.50 -13.64 0.97
C GLN A 748 -15.86 -14.36 2.17
N GLU A 749 -16.57 -14.46 3.29
CA GLU A 749 -16.15 -15.21 4.49
C GLU A 749 -17.02 -16.46 4.73
N GLN A 750 -16.43 -17.55 5.22
CA GLN A 750 -17.13 -18.79 5.60
C GLN A 750 -16.55 -19.40 6.91
N GLN A 751 -17.42 -19.91 7.81
CA GLN A 751 -17.15 -20.40 9.20
C GLN A 751 -17.89 -21.72 9.56
#